data_AF-F1T7J4-F1
#
_entry.id   AF-F1T7J4-F1
#
_cell.length_a   1.000
_cell.length_b   1.000
_cell.length_c   1.000
_cell.angle_alpha   90.00
_cell.angle_beta   90.00
_cell.angle_gamma   90.00
#
_symmetry.space_group_name_H-M   'P 1'
#
loop_
_entity.id
_entity.type
_entity.pdbx_description
1 polymer ?
#
loop_
_entity_poly.entity_id
_entity_poly.type
_entity_poly.pdbx_seq_one_letter_code
_entity_poly.pdbx_strand_id
1 'polypeptide(L)'
;MKSKILIIGAGYAGILTAKKLAKKFKKNDDVNITIIDKNPYHTMLTELHEVAANRVDEDSIKISLSKVFAGRKVNVVLDIVESIDFENNKVMGNCDTYEYEYLVLAAGSKPTYFGVPGAEEFSHKLWSFDDAVNLREHIHNCFRKAAAETNQEKKKKLLTFHVVGAGFTGVEMVGELAEYVPVLCEKYEIDRKDVSIFNVDVLTRTVPNLPEKLSNKVENRLKKMGVTMMLNNGVVGVGADFIETKNGEKVTRHSSGTVIWAAGIESSDITNEAAKTLQSAARGRIKLDSYLRSLDNDHVYVVGDNMLFTAEGEERPVPQMVENCEQSAAVAAKNIYSAITGKGEMKAYKPSFHGMMVCVGGRYGVARVGLPKLMFNLPSFLAMFAKHFINIIYFIQVLGWNKIFSYVKHEFFTIRNCRSFVGGHFSNRTPSFLLVALRVWLGAVWLFEGVMKIVEGWFSKPHLAGFFGGANGWYDSILNGATGEAGKAAAEAVSSATAAGGGEAVAEGVKQIGTTIINFDFLHLFRVIFVSGKHLAESALSDFAFRLDIPLMNTFVNKVILGNDSIQMFMQISIVIAEILIGLALIGGLFTTPASAVSLILQFMFVCTTGLYLGTFWMIFAGIAVLIGAGRTFGLDYYAMPFLKRQWKKLPVVRKWYIYND
;
A
#
# COMPACT_ATOMS: atom_id res chain seq x y z
N MET A 1 -13.17 31.46 37.35
CA MET A 1 -13.73 31.33 36.00
C MET A 1 -12.98 30.22 35.29
N LYS A 2 -13.65 29.43 34.44
CA LYS A 2 -12.94 28.45 33.62
C LYS A 2 -12.27 29.15 32.44
N SER A 3 -10.96 28.98 32.26
CA SER A 3 -10.25 29.53 31.09
C SER A 3 -10.72 28.84 29.82
N LYS A 4 -11.13 29.63 28.83
CA LYS A 4 -11.68 29.13 27.55
C LYS A 4 -10.61 29.25 26.48
N ILE A 5 -10.14 28.11 25.96
CA ILE A 5 -9.22 28.06 24.82
C ILE A 5 -10.01 27.62 23.60
N LEU A 6 -10.05 28.48 22.58
CA LEU A 6 -10.74 28.21 21.32
C LEU A 6 -9.73 28.06 20.19
N ILE A 7 -9.85 26.99 19.41
CA ILE A 7 -8.97 26.66 18.30
C ILE A 7 -9.81 26.60 17.03
N ILE A 8 -9.48 27.44 16.03
CA ILE A 8 -10.15 27.43 14.73
C ILE A 8 -9.31 26.60 13.76
N GLY A 9 -9.90 25.52 13.25
CA GLY A 9 -9.30 24.59 12.29
C GLY A 9 -8.69 23.35 12.95
N ALA A 10 -9.11 22.17 12.48
CA ALA A 10 -8.58 20.86 12.85
C ALA A 10 -7.61 20.28 11.79
N GLY A 11 -6.81 21.16 11.20
CA GLY A 11 -5.67 20.79 10.37
C GLY A 11 -4.48 20.27 11.20
N TYR A 12 -3.31 20.15 10.55
CA TYR A 12 -2.08 19.65 11.18
C TYR A 12 -1.73 20.41 12.47
N ALA A 13 -1.75 21.75 12.43
CA ALA A 13 -1.39 22.58 13.56
C ALA A 13 -2.45 22.54 14.67
N GLY A 14 -3.73 22.72 14.33
CA GLY A 14 -4.82 22.78 15.31
C GLY A 14 -4.97 21.52 16.14
N ILE A 15 -4.92 20.34 15.51
CA ILE A 15 -4.99 19.06 16.23
C ILE A 15 -3.81 18.90 17.18
N LEU A 16 -2.60 19.19 16.71
CA LEU A 16 -1.41 19.05 17.55
C LEU A 16 -1.43 20.04 18.72
N THR A 17 -1.92 21.26 18.52
CA THR A 17 -2.11 22.26 19.58
C THR A 17 -3.11 21.76 20.61
N ALA A 18 -4.31 21.34 20.17
CA ALA A 18 -5.36 20.83 21.04
C ALA A 18 -4.90 19.62 21.86
N LYS A 19 -4.23 18.63 21.23
CA LYS A 19 -3.71 17.45 21.92
C LYS A 19 -2.65 17.79 22.96
N LYS A 20 -1.75 18.74 22.65
CA LYS A 20 -0.68 19.16 23.56
C LYS A 20 -1.24 19.95 24.74
N LEU A 21 -2.22 20.82 24.51
CA LEU A 21 -2.98 21.52 25.57
C LEU A 21 -3.72 20.52 26.46
N ALA A 22 -4.47 19.58 25.88
CA ALA A 22 -5.20 18.56 26.64
C ALA A 22 -4.28 17.68 27.48
N LYS A 23 -3.06 17.39 27.00
CA LYS A 23 -2.03 16.68 27.79
C LYS A 23 -1.54 17.52 28.97
N LYS A 24 -1.28 18.81 28.74
CA LYS A 24 -0.79 19.74 29.77
C LYS A 24 -1.83 20.03 30.86
N PHE A 25 -3.09 20.18 30.46
CA PHE A 25 -4.23 20.45 31.35
C PHE A 25 -4.99 19.19 31.80
N LYS A 26 -4.43 17.98 31.62
CA LYS A 26 -5.10 16.72 31.93
C LYS A 26 -5.74 16.68 33.34
N LYS A 27 -5.06 17.27 34.32
CA LYS A 27 -5.47 17.32 35.74
C LYS A 27 -6.18 18.63 36.14
N ASN A 28 -6.44 19.54 35.21
CA ASN A 28 -7.06 20.83 35.50
C ASN A 28 -8.47 20.86 34.88
N ASP A 29 -9.51 20.93 35.73
CA ASP A 29 -10.91 20.97 35.31
C ASP A 29 -11.45 22.39 35.08
N ASP A 30 -10.62 23.39 35.36
CA ASP A 30 -10.91 24.81 35.16
C ASP A 30 -10.49 25.31 33.78
N VAL A 31 -10.07 24.41 32.87
CA VAL A 31 -9.70 24.77 31.49
C VAL A 31 -10.56 24.03 30.50
N ASN A 32 -11.27 24.78 29.66
CA ASN A 32 -12.09 24.24 28.58
C ASN A 32 -11.37 24.46 27.25
N ILE A 33 -11.12 23.38 26.51
CA ILE A 33 -10.50 23.42 25.19
C ILE A 33 -11.57 23.07 24.16
N THR A 34 -11.87 23.98 23.25
CA THR A 34 -12.78 23.77 22.12
C THR A 34 -12.01 23.89 20.81
N ILE A 35 -12.22 22.94 19.90
CA ILE A 35 -11.73 23.00 18.53
C ILE A 35 -12.92 23.01 17.57
N ILE A 36 -12.95 23.99 16.67
CA ILE A 36 -13.99 24.14 15.65
C ILE A 36 -13.39 23.75 14.29
N ASP A 37 -14.06 22.88 13.57
CA ASP A 37 -13.73 22.58 12.17
C ASP A 37 -15.00 22.34 11.36
N LYS A 38 -14.95 22.66 10.06
CA LYS A 38 -16.08 22.44 9.16
C LYS A 38 -16.34 20.94 8.86
N ASN A 39 -15.36 20.07 9.09
CA ASN A 39 -15.44 18.65 8.80
C ASN A 39 -15.28 17.79 10.07
N PRO A 40 -15.95 16.62 10.15
CA PRO A 40 -15.78 15.68 11.27
C PRO A 40 -14.44 14.90 11.24
N TYR A 41 -13.55 15.25 10.32
CA TYR A 41 -12.27 14.60 10.10
C TYR A 41 -11.17 15.60 9.78
N HIS A 42 -9.96 15.23 10.15
CA HIS A 42 -8.72 15.79 9.66
C HIS A 42 -8.36 15.19 8.29
N THR A 43 -8.00 16.04 7.34
CA THR A 43 -7.54 15.63 6.01
C THR A 43 -6.02 15.63 5.92
N MET A 44 -5.45 14.54 5.43
CA MET A 44 -4.03 14.44 5.07
C MET A 44 -3.75 15.21 3.77
N LEU A 45 -3.56 16.53 3.87
CA LEU A 45 -3.34 17.40 2.71
C LEU A 45 -2.11 16.97 1.88
N THR A 46 -1.11 16.36 2.53
CA THR A 46 0.11 15.86 1.88
C THR A 46 -0.11 14.62 1.01
N GLU A 47 -1.30 14.01 1.02
CA GLU A 47 -1.60 12.77 0.30
C GLU A 47 -2.77 12.92 -0.70
N LEU A 48 -3.27 14.14 -0.90
CA LEU A 48 -4.40 14.41 -1.82
C LEU A 48 -4.12 13.95 -3.27
N HIS A 49 -2.89 14.15 -3.75
CA HIS A 49 -2.48 13.75 -5.09
C HIS A 49 -2.59 12.24 -5.32
N GLU A 50 -2.46 11.44 -4.26
CA GLU A 50 -2.53 9.98 -4.31
C GLU A 50 -3.98 9.52 -4.53
N VAL A 51 -4.95 10.18 -3.88
CA VAL A 51 -6.39 9.92 -4.05
C VAL A 51 -6.87 10.42 -5.41
N ALA A 52 -6.46 11.63 -5.80
CA ALA A 52 -6.84 12.23 -7.08
C ALA A 52 -6.42 11.36 -8.28
N ALA A 53 -5.28 10.67 -8.17
CA ALA A 53 -4.80 9.72 -9.17
C ALA A 53 -5.11 8.25 -8.85
N ASN A 54 -6.08 7.99 -7.96
CA ASN A 54 -6.59 6.68 -7.59
C ASN A 54 -5.50 5.64 -7.26
N ARG A 55 -4.44 6.06 -6.57
CA ARG A 55 -3.42 5.14 -6.03
C ARG A 55 -3.90 4.51 -4.72
N VAL A 56 -4.53 5.33 -3.89
CA VAL A 56 -5.03 4.98 -2.56
C VAL A 56 -6.53 5.24 -2.49
N ASP A 57 -7.18 4.57 -1.56
CA ASP A 57 -8.60 4.79 -1.27
C ASP A 57 -8.83 6.16 -0.61
N GLU A 58 -9.98 6.79 -0.83
CA GLU A 58 -10.29 8.10 -0.28
C GLU A 58 -10.36 8.14 1.26
N ASP A 59 -10.67 7.01 1.91
CA ASP A 59 -10.65 6.91 3.37
C ASP A 59 -9.22 6.94 3.95
N SER A 60 -8.18 6.73 3.13
CA SER A 60 -6.78 6.75 3.59
C SER A 60 -6.37 8.12 4.12
N ILE A 61 -6.89 9.19 3.53
CA ILE A 61 -6.55 10.58 3.87
C ILE A 61 -7.48 11.22 4.90
N LYS A 62 -8.50 10.50 5.38
CA LYS A 62 -9.40 10.97 6.44
C LYS A 62 -8.98 10.41 7.80
N ILE A 63 -9.00 11.28 8.82
CA ILE A 63 -8.76 10.93 10.20
C ILE A 63 -9.88 11.52 11.06
N SER A 64 -10.78 10.68 11.57
CA SER A 64 -11.91 11.12 12.40
C SER A 64 -11.45 11.90 13.64
N LEU A 65 -12.00 13.11 13.84
CA LEU A 65 -11.68 13.96 14.98
C LEU A 65 -12.11 13.32 16.31
N SER A 66 -13.25 12.62 16.32
CA SER A 66 -13.71 11.90 17.51
C SER A 66 -12.73 10.80 17.93
N LYS A 67 -12.12 10.08 16.98
CA LYS A 67 -11.04 9.10 17.27
C LYS A 67 -9.77 9.79 17.76
N VAL A 68 -9.41 10.94 17.21
CA VAL A 68 -8.21 11.72 17.61
C VAL A 68 -8.32 12.20 19.05
N PHE A 69 -9.49 12.66 19.46
CA PHE A 69 -9.74 13.22 20.78
C PHE A 69 -10.40 12.25 21.77
N ALA A 70 -10.59 10.98 21.39
CA ALA A 70 -11.10 9.95 22.29
C ALA A 70 -10.29 9.89 23.60
N GLY A 71 -10.99 10.01 24.73
CA GLY A 71 -10.38 10.03 26.07
C GLY A 71 -9.58 11.30 26.40
N ARG A 72 -9.73 12.39 25.64
CA ARG A 72 -9.10 13.69 25.90
C ARG A 72 -10.15 14.76 26.21
N LYS A 73 -9.80 15.71 27.07
CA LYS A 73 -10.62 16.87 27.43
C LYS A 73 -10.56 17.94 26.32
N VAL A 74 -11.13 17.62 25.17
CA VAL A 74 -11.25 18.53 24.02
C VAL A 74 -12.66 18.42 23.48
N ASN A 75 -13.38 19.55 23.47
CA ASN A 75 -14.69 19.65 22.83
C ASN A 75 -14.50 19.87 21.33
N VAL A 76 -15.05 18.98 20.50
CA VAL A 76 -14.98 19.08 19.04
C VAL A 76 -16.33 19.62 18.56
N VAL A 77 -16.30 20.76 17.89
CA VAL A 77 -17.47 21.44 17.37
C VAL A 77 -17.39 21.45 15.84
N LEU A 78 -18.49 21.07 15.20
CA LEU A 78 -18.63 21.13 13.76
C LEU A 78 -19.36 22.41 13.40
N ASP A 79 -18.62 23.39 12.90
CA ASP A 79 -19.18 24.65 12.44
C ASP A 79 -18.24 25.33 11.44
N ILE A 80 -18.78 26.24 10.64
CA ILE A 80 -18.01 27.11 9.74
C ILE A 80 -17.90 28.46 10.41
N VAL A 81 -16.68 28.86 10.75
CA VAL A 81 -16.41 30.18 11.32
C VAL A 81 -16.46 31.23 10.23
N GLU A 82 -17.24 32.29 10.46
CA GLU A 82 -17.47 33.37 9.49
C GLU A 82 -16.70 34.64 9.86
N SER A 83 -16.60 34.97 11.15
CA SER A 83 -15.91 36.18 11.61
C SER A 83 -15.37 36.04 13.03
N ILE A 84 -14.52 36.98 13.43
CA ILE A 84 -13.90 37.04 14.76
C ILE A 84 -14.04 38.48 15.30
N ASP A 85 -14.61 38.59 16.49
CA ASP A 85 -14.75 39.83 17.24
C ASP A 85 -13.68 39.84 18.34
N PHE A 86 -12.58 40.53 18.05
CA PHE A 86 -11.44 40.65 18.96
C PHE A 86 -11.70 41.58 20.16
N GLU A 87 -12.69 42.46 20.09
CA GLU A 87 -13.02 43.41 21.17
C GLU A 87 -13.81 42.69 22.28
N ASN A 88 -14.78 41.86 21.89
CA ASN A 88 -15.62 41.11 22.82
C ASN A 88 -15.13 39.68 23.08
N ASN A 89 -14.01 39.27 22.47
CA ASN A 89 -13.44 37.92 22.52
C ASN A 89 -14.44 36.82 22.12
N LYS A 90 -15.07 37.02 20.96
CA LYS A 90 -16.07 36.10 20.40
C LYS A 90 -15.71 35.68 18.98
N VAL A 91 -16.05 34.45 18.65
CA VAL A 91 -15.95 33.88 17.30
C VAL A 91 -17.35 33.51 16.86
N MET A 92 -17.77 34.02 15.70
CA MET A 92 -19.10 33.79 15.16
C MET A 92 -19.00 32.72 14.09
N GLY A 93 -19.66 31.60 14.34
CA GLY A 93 -19.89 30.56 13.34
C GLY A 93 -21.29 30.63 12.78
N ASN A 94 -21.55 29.78 11.78
CA ASN A 94 -22.86 29.66 11.16
C ASN A 94 -23.91 29.10 12.15
N CYS A 95 -23.50 28.26 13.09
CA CYS A 95 -24.42 27.61 14.04
C CYS A 95 -24.50 28.33 15.38
N ASP A 96 -23.39 28.86 15.89
CA ASP A 96 -23.32 29.40 17.25
C ASP A 96 -22.22 30.48 17.39
N THR A 97 -22.21 31.16 18.53
CA THR A 97 -21.16 32.10 18.92
C THR A 97 -20.33 31.53 20.06
N TYR A 98 -19.01 31.60 19.89
CA TYR A 98 -18.04 30.96 20.78
C TYR A 98 -17.18 32.00 21.49
N GLU A 99 -17.32 32.10 22.80
CA GLU A 99 -16.46 32.95 23.63
C GLU A 99 -15.10 32.29 23.88
N TYR A 100 -14.04 33.09 23.93
CA TYR A 100 -12.69 32.64 24.25
C TYR A 100 -11.98 33.58 25.24
N GLU A 101 -11.01 33.04 25.96
CA GLU A 101 -9.97 33.81 26.63
C GLU A 101 -8.66 33.74 25.84
N TYR A 102 -8.40 32.60 25.19
CA TYR A 102 -7.29 32.43 24.26
C TYR A 102 -7.79 31.85 22.95
N LEU A 103 -7.43 32.50 21.84
CA LEU A 103 -7.76 32.07 20.48
C LEU A 103 -6.53 31.49 19.80
N VAL A 104 -6.68 30.38 19.09
CA VAL A 104 -5.66 29.82 18.21
C VAL A 104 -6.19 29.78 16.78
N LEU A 105 -5.60 30.57 15.89
CA LEU A 105 -5.85 30.53 14.45
C LEU A 105 -4.99 29.44 13.80
N ALA A 106 -5.64 28.36 13.36
CA ALA A 106 -5.04 27.21 12.71
C ALA A 106 -5.86 26.74 11.48
N ALA A 107 -6.53 27.69 10.82
CA ALA A 107 -7.49 27.47 9.74
C ALA A 107 -6.84 27.01 8.42
N GLY A 108 -5.52 27.12 8.31
CA GLY A 108 -4.77 26.67 7.14
C GLY A 108 -4.90 27.61 5.96
N SER A 109 -4.63 27.09 4.77
CA SER A 109 -4.52 27.86 3.54
C SER A 109 -5.58 27.45 2.51
N LYS A 110 -5.70 28.19 1.42
CA LYS A 110 -6.51 27.88 0.24
C LYS A 110 -5.69 28.17 -1.04
N PRO A 111 -6.09 27.62 -2.22
CA PRO A 111 -5.45 27.97 -3.49
C PRO A 111 -5.51 29.47 -3.77
N THR A 112 -4.47 30.02 -4.40
CA THR A 112 -4.48 31.38 -4.96
C THR A 112 -4.30 31.30 -6.48
N TYR A 113 -5.07 32.10 -7.21
CA TYR A 113 -5.08 32.09 -8.68
C TYR A 113 -4.29 33.24 -9.30
N PHE A 114 -3.67 34.09 -8.47
CA PHE A 114 -2.87 35.25 -8.91
C PHE A 114 -3.59 36.20 -9.88
N GLY A 115 -4.92 36.26 -9.82
CA GLY A 115 -5.74 37.07 -10.73
C GLY A 115 -5.80 36.56 -12.17
N VAL A 116 -5.37 35.31 -12.44
CA VAL A 116 -5.45 34.73 -13.79
C VAL A 116 -6.92 34.53 -14.18
N PRO A 117 -7.40 35.19 -15.26
CA PRO A 117 -8.79 35.09 -15.69
C PRO A 117 -9.23 33.65 -15.94
N GLY A 118 -10.39 33.30 -15.40
CA GLY A 118 -11.01 31.98 -15.55
C GLY A 118 -10.32 30.82 -14.82
N ALA A 119 -9.16 31.04 -14.16
CA ALA A 119 -8.47 29.97 -13.46
C ALA A 119 -9.30 29.39 -12.30
N GLU A 120 -9.98 30.25 -11.52
CA GLU A 120 -10.84 29.79 -10.41
C GLU A 120 -12.08 29.02 -10.89
N GLU A 121 -12.65 29.41 -12.03
CA GLU A 121 -13.89 28.84 -12.57
C GLU A 121 -13.65 27.54 -13.35
N PHE A 122 -12.57 27.48 -14.15
CA PHE A 122 -12.36 26.42 -15.13
C PHE A 122 -11.21 25.45 -14.80
N SER A 123 -10.56 25.60 -13.65
CA SER A 123 -9.54 24.65 -13.18
C SER A 123 -9.99 23.82 -11.99
N HIS A 124 -9.38 22.65 -11.85
CA HIS A 124 -9.54 21.81 -10.68
C HIS A 124 -8.45 22.13 -9.66
N LYS A 125 -8.86 22.49 -8.45
CA LYS A 125 -7.96 22.59 -7.30
C LYS A 125 -7.68 21.23 -6.69
N LEU A 126 -6.69 21.18 -5.79
CA LEU A 126 -6.31 19.99 -5.02
C LEU A 126 -5.94 20.42 -3.60
N TRP A 127 -6.91 20.93 -2.84
CA TRP A 127 -6.65 21.50 -1.50
C TRP A 127 -7.58 20.99 -0.40
N SER A 128 -8.48 20.07 -0.74
CA SER A 128 -9.39 19.43 0.20
C SER A 128 -9.63 17.97 -0.18
N PHE A 129 -10.24 17.22 0.72
CA PHE A 129 -10.71 15.86 0.46
C PHE A 129 -11.63 15.82 -0.77
N ASP A 130 -12.64 16.72 -0.79
CA ASP A 130 -13.63 16.77 -1.87
C ASP A 130 -12.97 17.10 -3.21
N ASP A 131 -11.97 18.00 -3.22
CA ASP A 131 -11.22 18.32 -4.43
C ASP A 131 -10.52 17.10 -5.02
N ALA A 132 -9.88 16.28 -4.19
CA ALA A 132 -9.20 15.07 -4.64
C ALA A 132 -10.18 14.04 -5.22
N VAL A 133 -11.33 13.82 -4.55
CA VAL A 133 -12.37 12.90 -5.03
C VAL A 133 -13.00 13.41 -6.32
N ASN A 134 -13.36 14.69 -6.39
CA ASN A 134 -13.95 15.31 -7.58
C ASN A 134 -12.99 15.27 -8.76
N LEU A 135 -11.70 15.53 -8.54
CA LEU A 135 -10.69 15.44 -9.60
C LEU A 135 -10.53 13.99 -10.10
N ARG A 136 -10.52 12.99 -9.20
CA ARG A 136 -10.50 11.57 -9.57
C ARG A 136 -11.68 11.22 -10.48
N GLU A 137 -12.89 11.58 -10.08
CA GLU A 137 -14.10 11.30 -10.87
C GLU A 137 -14.11 12.05 -12.20
N HIS A 138 -13.64 13.30 -12.23
CA HIS A 138 -13.49 14.06 -13.46
C HIS A 138 -12.53 13.39 -14.45
N ILE A 139 -11.35 12.95 -13.99
CA ILE A 139 -10.39 12.21 -14.83
C ILE A 139 -11.06 10.95 -15.40
N HIS A 140 -11.76 10.18 -14.58
CA HIS A 140 -12.51 9.00 -15.04
C HIS A 140 -13.58 9.36 -16.09
N ASN A 141 -14.26 10.48 -15.90
CA ASN A 141 -15.28 10.95 -16.84
C ASN A 141 -14.67 11.39 -18.17
N CYS A 142 -13.52 12.06 -18.17
CA CYS A 142 -12.80 12.40 -19.40
C CYS A 142 -12.45 11.16 -20.21
N PHE A 143 -11.89 10.12 -19.58
CA PHE A 143 -11.59 8.86 -20.27
C PHE A 143 -12.85 8.14 -20.76
N ARG A 144 -13.93 8.13 -19.98
CA ARG A 144 -15.22 7.54 -20.39
C ARG A 144 -15.81 8.25 -21.61
N LYS A 145 -15.81 9.59 -21.62
CA LYS A 145 -16.26 10.39 -22.77
C LYS A 145 -15.36 10.18 -23.98
N ALA A 146 -14.05 10.16 -23.79
CA ALA A 146 -13.10 9.92 -24.87
C ALA A 146 -13.23 8.54 -25.51
N ALA A 147 -13.64 7.51 -24.75
CA ALA A 147 -13.89 6.17 -25.28
C ALA A 147 -15.13 6.12 -26.20
N ALA A 148 -16.12 6.98 -25.96
CA ALA A 148 -17.32 7.10 -26.78
C ALA A 148 -17.17 8.12 -27.93
N GLU A 149 -16.11 8.91 -27.96
CA GLU A 149 -15.91 9.99 -28.93
C GLU A 149 -15.28 9.48 -30.23
N THR A 150 -15.98 9.71 -31.34
CA THR A 150 -15.54 9.30 -32.68
C THR A 150 -14.61 10.31 -33.34
N ASN A 151 -14.76 11.60 -33.02
CA ASN A 151 -13.90 12.67 -33.55
C ASN A 151 -12.54 12.67 -32.84
N GLN A 152 -11.47 12.42 -33.59
CA GLN A 152 -10.13 12.28 -33.03
C GLN A 152 -9.59 13.54 -32.36
N GLU A 153 -9.94 14.74 -32.85
CA GLU A 153 -9.49 15.99 -32.25
C GLU A 153 -10.18 16.24 -30.91
N LYS A 154 -11.50 16.02 -30.86
CA LYS A 154 -12.28 16.10 -29.60
C LYS A 154 -11.81 15.07 -28.58
N LYS A 155 -11.53 13.84 -29.04
CA LYS A 155 -10.98 12.78 -28.20
C LYS A 155 -9.63 13.18 -27.59
N LYS A 156 -8.68 13.64 -28.42
CA LYS A 156 -7.37 14.11 -27.94
C LYS A 156 -7.51 15.28 -26.96
N LYS A 157 -8.42 16.22 -27.24
CA LYS A 157 -8.72 17.32 -26.35
C LYS A 157 -9.19 16.86 -24.96
N LEU A 158 -10.15 15.93 -24.90
CA LEU A 158 -10.63 15.35 -23.63
C LEU A 158 -9.49 14.67 -22.84
N LEU A 159 -8.49 14.14 -23.55
CA LEU A 159 -7.35 13.42 -22.99
C LEU A 159 -6.09 14.28 -22.83
N THR A 160 -6.22 15.61 -22.92
CA THR A 160 -5.13 16.55 -22.64
C THR A 160 -5.28 17.16 -21.25
N PHE A 161 -4.25 16.95 -20.43
CA PHE A 161 -4.19 17.39 -19.03
C PHE A 161 -3.05 18.39 -18.84
N HIS A 162 -3.34 19.56 -18.28
CA HIS A 162 -2.35 20.54 -17.87
C HIS A 162 -2.33 20.66 -16.35
N VAL A 163 -1.19 20.39 -15.72
CA VAL A 163 -0.96 20.65 -14.30
C VAL A 163 -0.16 21.94 -14.17
N VAL A 164 -0.78 22.98 -13.61
CA VAL A 164 -0.16 24.30 -13.43
C VAL A 164 0.55 24.34 -12.07
N GLY A 165 1.83 24.68 -12.09
CA GLY A 165 2.72 24.63 -10.93
C GLY A 165 3.69 23.46 -11.01
N ALA A 166 4.98 23.75 -11.01
CA ALA A 166 6.12 22.85 -10.95
C ALA A 166 6.79 22.90 -9.56
N GLY A 167 6.09 23.41 -8.54
CA GLY A 167 6.43 23.25 -7.12
C GLY A 167 6.12 21.84 -6.61
N PHE A 168 6.12 21.65 -5.28
CA PHE A 168 5.88 20.34 -4.66
C PHE A 168 4.57 19.70 -5.12
N THR A 169 3.42 20.31 -4.80
CA THR A 169 2.09 19.74 -5.07
C THR A 169 1.87 19.42 -6.55
N GLY A 170 2.27 20.33 -7.44
CA GLY A 170 2.09 20.13 -8.88
C GLY A 170 2.96 19.00 -9.44
N VAL A 171 4.22 18.87 -8.99
CA VAL A 171 5.10 17.75 -9.35
C VAL A 171 4.56 16.41 -8.83
N GLU A 172 4.07 16.38 -7.59
CA GLU A 172 3.49 15.17 -7.01
C GLU A 172 2.23 14.74 -7.78
N MET A 173 1.34 15.69 -8.07
CA MET A 173 0.11 15.43 -8.82
C MET A 173 0.39 14.96 -10.24
N VAL A 174 1.27 15.63 -10.99
CA VAL A 174 1.58 15.22 -12.37
C VAL A 174 2.33 13.89 -12.42
N GLY A 175 3.18 13.61 -11.42
CA GLY A 175 3.86 12.32 -11.28
C GLY A 175 2.87 11.18 -11.03
N GLU A 176 1.92 11.35 -10.12
CA GLU A 176 0.86 10.37 -9.87
C GLU A 176 -0.05 10.16 -11.09
N LEU A 177 -0.47 11.24 -11.74
CA LEU A 177 -1.29 11.17 -12.95
C LEU A 177 -0.57 10.40 -14.05
N ALA A 178 0.71 10.68 -14.27
CA ALA A 178 1.49 10.00 -15.30
C ALA A 178 1.72 8.51 -15.02
N GLU A 179 1.79 8.08 -13.74
CA GLU A 179 1.75 6.65 -13.40
C GLU A 179 0.37 6.03 -13.57
N TYR A 180 -0.70 6.83 -13.43
CA TYR A 180 -2.06 6.35 -13.51
C TYR A 180 -2.58 6.20 -14.95
N VAL A 181 -2.16 7.09 -15.86
CA VAL A 181 -2.62 7.12 -17.26
C VAL A 181 -2.53 5.75 -17.97
N PRO A 182 -1.45 4.96 -17.86
CA PRO A 182 -1.42 3.63 -18.46
C PRO A 182 -2.56 2.70 -17.98
N VAL A 183 -2.92 2.79 -16.69
CA VAL A 183 -4.03 2.01 -16.10
C VAL A 183 -5.38 2.49 -16.65
N LEU A 184 -5.54 3.82 -16.80
CA LEU A 184 -6.74 4.40 -17.39
C LEU A 184 -6.88 4.02 -18.87
N CYS A 185 -5.78 4.08 -19.64
CA CYS A 185 -5.74 3.65 -21.02
C CYS A 185 -6.18 2.20 -21.19
N GLU A 186 -5.65 1.28 -20.38
CA GLU A 186 -6.08 -0.13 -20.41
C GLU A 186 -7.55 -0.29 -20.03
N LYS A 187 -8.00 0.36 -18.94
CA LYS A 187 -9.39 0.26 -18.44
C LYS A 187 -10.44 0.78 -19.43
N TYR A 188 -10.13 1.83 -20.16
CA TYR A 188 -11.07 2.50 -21.09
C TYR A 188 -10.77 2.20 -22.56
N GLU A 189 -9.85 1.26 -22.83
CA GLU A 189 -9.46 0.87 -24.20
C GLU A 189 -8.98 2.05 -25.06
N ILE A 190 -8.27 3.00 -24.42
CA ILE A 190 -7.70 4.19 -25.07
C ILE A 190 -6.24 3.96 -25.42
N ASP A 191 -5.85 4.29 -26.66
CA ASP A 191 -4.45 4.28 -27.06
C ASP A 191 -3.66 5.36 -26.29
N ARG A 192 -2.53 4.97 -25.69
CA ARG A 192 -1.68 5.88 -24.90
C ARG A 192 -1.23 7.10 -25.70
N LYS A 193 -1.09 7.00 -27.02
CA LYS A 193 -0.68 8.12 -27.88
C LYS A 193 -1.69 9.27 -27.94
N ASP A 194 -2.95 9.00 -27.58
CA ASP A 194 -4.01 10.01 -27.60
C ASP A 194 -4.00 10.87 -26.32
N VAL A 195 -3.25 10.46 -25.28
CA VAL A 195 -3.19 11.14 -23.98
C VAL A 195 -1.98 12.05 -23.89
N SER A 196 -2.20 13.33 -23.59
CA SER A 196 -1.13 14.33 -23.41
C SER A 196 -1.13 14.88 -21.99
N ILE A 197 0.04 14.96 -21.36
CA ILE A 197 0.20 15.47 -20.00
C ILE A 197 1.27 16.56 -20.02
N PHE A 198 0.91 17.75 -19.55
CA PHE A 198 1.79 18.91 -19.48
C PHE A 198 1.93 19.37 -18.03
N ASN A 199 3.15 19.76 -17.63
CA ASN A 199 3.37 20.51 -16.39
C ASN A 199 3.88 21.91 -16.74
N VAL A 200 3.09 22.92 -16.42
CA VAL A 200 3.29 24.31 -16.84
C VAL A 200 3.66 25.17 -15.64
N ASP A 201 4.74 25.95 -15.74
CA ASP A 201 5.12 26.91 -14.71
C ASP A 201 5.97 28.06 -15.28
N VAL A 202 5.87 29.23 -14.66
CA VAL A 202 6.77 30.37 -14.86
C VAL A 202 8.18 30.12 -14.32
N LEU A 203 8.34 29.20 -13.37
CA LEU A 203 9.62 28.79 -12.82
C LEU A 203 10.56 28.24 -13.89
N THR A 204 11.86 28.47 -13.68
CA THR A 204 12.93 27.99 -14.56
C THR A 204 13.23 26.50 -14.39
N ARG A 205 12.86 25.91 -13.24
CA ARG A 205 13.10 24.51 -12.87
C ARG A 205 12.03 23.97 -11.92
N THR A 206 11.84 22.66 -11.92
CA THR A 206 10.94 21.98 -10.98
C THR A 206 11.46 22.03 -9.53
N VAL A 207 10.58 22.32 -8.58
CA VAL A 207 10.84 22.32 -7.12
C VAL A 207 12.14 23.07 -6.78
N PRO A 208 12.20 24.40 -7.02
CA PRO A 208 13.44 25.17 -6.93
C PRO A 208 14.03 25.25 -5.52
N ASN A 209 13.25 24.91 -4.49
CA ASN A 209 13.68 24.78 -3.09
C ASN A 209 14.66 23.61 -2.89
N LEU A 210 14.67 22.63 -3.79
CA LEU A 210 15.67 21.58 -3.80
C LEU A 210 16.94 22.03 -4.53
N PRO A 211 18.12 21.43 -4.22
CA PRO A 211 19.31 21.60 -5.02
C PRO A 211 19.04 21.25 -6.49
N GLU A 212 19.66 21.99 -7.39
CA GLU A 212 19.47 21.87 -8.85
C GLU A 212 19.61 20.42 -9.35
N LYS A 213 20.58 19.68 -8.83
CA LYS A 213 20.79 18.27 -9.18
C LYS A 213 19.58 17.38 -8.85
N LEU A 214 18.83 17.69 -7.79
CA LEU A 214 17.60 16.97 -7.43
C LEU A 214 16.42 17.45 -8.27
N SER A 215 16.29 18.75 -8.52
CA SER A 215 15.32 19.29 -9.49
C SER A 215 15.46 18.63 -10.86
N ASN A 216 16.67 18.52 -11.39
CA ASN A 216 16.93 17.88 -12.67
C ASN A 216 16.57 16.39 -12.67
N LYS A 217 16.69 15.70 -11.52
CA LYS A 217 16.24 14.29 -11.40
C LYS A 217 14.73 14.17 -11.49
N VAL A 218 13.99 15.09 -10.85
CA VAL A 218 12.52 15.16 -10.93
C VAL A 218 12.08 15.38 -12.36
N GLU A 219 12.62 16.41 -13.02
CA GLU A 219 12.27 16.74 -14.40
C GLU A 219 12.56 15.59 -15.37
N ASN A 220 13.74 14.98 -15.27
CA ASN A 220 14.11 13.82 -16.08
C ASN A 220 13.20 12.61 -15.83
N ARG A 221 12.75 12.40 -14.59
CA ARG A 221 11.81 11.33 -14.26
C ARG A 221 10.44 11.59 -14.90
N LEU A 222 9.91 12.79 -14.79
CA LEU A 222 8.64 13.20 -15.40
C LEU A 222 8.67 13.06 -16.92
N LYS A 223 9.74 13.53 -17.57
CA LYS A 223 9.96 13.36 -19.02
C LYS A 223 9.95 11.89 -19.44
N LYS A 224 10.62 11.01 -18.69
CA LYS A 224 10.61 9.55 -18.94
C LYS A 224 9.22 8.91 -18.77
N MET A 225 8.33 9.54 -18.01
CA MET A 225 6.95 9.09 -17.82
C MET A 225 6.00 9.64 -18.89
N GLY A 226 6.51 10.43 -19.85
CA GLY A 226 5.74 11.00 -20.95
C GLY A 226 5.04 12.31 -20.59
N VAL A 227 5.56 13.05 -19.59
CA VAL A 227 5.10 14.40 -19.25
C VAL A 227 5.93 15.42 -20.02
N THR A 228 5.27 16.36 -20.69
CA THR A 228 5.90 17.51 -21.33
C THR A 228 6.05 18.65 -20.34
N MET A 229 7.28 19.09 -20.11
CA MET A 229 7.59 20.20 -19.20
C MET A 229 7.54 21.53 -19.95
N MET A 230 6.66 22.43 -19.53
CA MET A 230 6.51 23.79 -20.06
C MET A 230 6.94 24.80 -18.99
N LEU A 231 8.25 24.82 -18.72
CA LEU A 231 8.87 25.77 -17.78
C LEU A 231 9.12 27.12 -18.44
N ASN A 232 9.28 28.19 -17.67
CA ASN A 232 9.31 29.58 -18.17
C ASN A 232 8.04 29.98 -18.95
N ASN A 233 6.91 29.31 -18.71
CA ASN A 233 5.63 29.59 -19.32
C ASN A 233 4.63 29.96 -18.23
N GLY A 234 4.33 31.27 -18.09
CA GLY A 234 3.30 31.72 -17.17
C GLY A 234 1.90 31.43 -17.72
N VAL A 235 0.94 31.04 -16.88
CA VAL A 235 -0.45 30.91 -17.31
C VAL A 235 -1.13 32.26 -17.20
N VAL A 236 -1.78 32.70 -18.28
CA VAL A 236 -2.41 34.03 -18.39
C VAL A 236 -3.92 33.98 -18.62
N GLY A 237 -4.48 32.80 -18.87
CA GLY A 237 -5.91 32.59 -18.97
C GLY A 237 -6.26 31.11 -18.98
N VAL A 238 -7.42 30.77 -18.44
CA VAL A 238 -8.00 29.42 -18.47
C VAL A 238 -9.45 29.54 -18.90
N GLY A 239 -9.89 28.71 -19.84
CA GLY A 239 -11.29 28.61 -20.24
C GLY A 239 -11.80 27.19 -20.07
N ALA A 240 -13.08 26.98 -20.40
CA ALA A 240 -13.74 25.68 -20.27
C ALA A 240 -13.01 24.53 -21.01
N ASP A 241 -12.26 24.87 -22.06
CA ASP A 241 -11.72 23.90 -22.99
C ASP A 241 -10.32 24.28 -23.55
N PHE A 242 -9.68 25.28 -22.92
CA PHE A 242 -8.35 25.78 -23.30
C PHE A 242 -7.56 26.32 -22.10
N ILE A 243 -6.25 26.43 -22.29
CA ILE A 243 -5.31 27.15 -21.41
C ILE A 243 -4.43 28.08 -22.25
N GLU A 244 -4.17 29.28 -21.76
CA GLU A 244 -3.27 30.25 -22.39
C GLU A 244 -1.98 30.40 -21.59
N THR A 245 -0.87 30.18 -22.28
CA THR A 245 0.47 30.27 -21.70
C THR A 245 1.25 31.39 -22.36
N LYS A 246 2.01 32.14 -21.57
CA LYS A 246 2.90 33.22 -21.99
C LYS A 246 4.36 32.82 -21.77
N ASN A 247 5.16 32.87 -22.82
CA ASN A 247 6.61 32.73 -22.77
C ASN A 247 7.24 33.97 -23.40
N GLY A 248 7.93 34.78 -22.59
CA GLY A 248 8.34 36.12 -22.98
C GLY A 248 7.12 36.96 -23.36
N GLU A 249 7.08 37.48 -24.59
CA GLU A 249 5.94 38.26 -25.11
C GLU A 249 4.90 37.41 -25.83
N LYS A 250 5.22 36.16 -26.16
CA LYS A 250 4.34 35.29 -26.95
C LYS A 250 3.30 34.62 -26.07
N VAL A 251 2.02 34.88 -26.34
CA VAL A 251 0.88 34.15 -25.78
C VAL A 251 0.48 33.04 -26.74
N THR A 252 0.33 31.82 -26.24
CA THR A 252 -0.10 30.64 -27.01
C THR A 252 -1.28 29.99 -26.30
N ARG A 253 -2.36 29.73 -27.05
CA ARG A 253 -3.52 28.99 -26.57
C ARG A 253 -3.37 27.51 -26.91
N HIS A 254 -3.57 26.65 -25.91
CA HIS A 254 -3.55 25.20 -26.03
C HIS A 254 -4.94 24.65 -25.71
N SER A 255 -5.39 23.67 -26.51
CA SER A 255 -6.61 22.93 -26.19
C SER A 255 -6.36 22.03 -24.97
N SER A 256 -7.27 22.07 -23.99
CA SER A 256 -7.13 21.28 -22.77
C SER A 256 -8.49 20.73 -22.33
N GLY A 257 -8.55 19.45 -21.96
CA GLY A 257 -9.74 18.84 -21.39
C GLY A 257 -9.77 18.96 -19.87
N THR A 258 -8.61 19.16 -19.24
CA THR A 258 -8.50 19.32 -17.78
C THR A 258 -7.33 20.23 -17.45
N VAL A 259 -7.58 21.25 -16.64
CA VAL A 259 -6.53 22.07 -16.02
C VAL A 259 -6.57 21.84 -14.52
N ILE A 260 -5.43 21.47 -13.93
CA ILE A 260 -5.28 21.23 -12.49
C ILE A 260 -4.37 22.34 -11.95
N TRP A 261 -4.85 23.11 -10.98
CA TRP A 261 -4.14 24.27 -10.44
C TRP A 261 -3.45 23.96 -9.11
N ALA A 262 -2.12 24.08 -9.11
CA ALA A 262 -1.25 23.83 -7.95
C ALA A 262 -0.11 24.86 -7.84
N ALA A 263 -0.31 26.07 -8.39
CA ALA A 263 0.75 27.08 -8.51
C ALA A 263 0.98 27.93 -7.25
N GLY A 264 0.05 27.93 -6.30
CA GLY A 264 0.23 28.69 -5.06
C GLY A 264 -0.93 28.61 -4.11
N ILE A 265 -0.67 29.13 -2.90
CA ILE A 265 -1.63 29.21 -1.81
C ILE A 265 -1.61 30.58 -1.14
N GLU A 266 -2.70 30.88 -0.46
CA GLU A 266 -2.89 32.02 0.42
C GLU A 266 -3.61 31.59 1.69
N SER A 267 -3.72 32.51 2.66
CA SER A 267 -4.41 32.20 3.91
C SER A 267 -5.90 31.93 3.70
N SER A 268 -6.48 31.06 4.54
CA SER A 268 -7.92 30.75 4.52
C SER A 268 -8.80 32.00 4.68
N ASP A 269 -10.06 31.90 4.27
CA ASP A 269 -11.02 33.02 4.32
C ASP A 269 -11.14 33.66 5.70
N ILE A 270 -11.27 32.84 6.75
CA ILE A 270 -11.35 33.34 8.13
C ILE A 270 -10.06 34.03 8.60
N THR A 271 -8.91 33.63 8.06
CA THR A 271 -7.64 34.32 8.36
C THR A 271 -7.55 35.63 7.61
N ASN A 272 -8.07 35.71 6.39
CA ASN A 272 -8.18 36.97 5.66
C ASN A 272 -9.18 37.93 6.33
N GLU A 273 -10.24 37.39 6.95
CA GLU A 273 -11.14 38.19 7.78
C GLU A 273 -10.40 38.74 9.01
N ALA A 274 -9.69 37.89 9.75
CA ALA A 274 -8.86 38.31 10.88
C ALA A 274 -7.81 39.37 10.48
N ALA A 275 -7.25 39.24 9.27
CA ALA A 275 -6.25 40.14 8.70
C ALA A 275 -6.78 41.56 8.40
N LYS A 276 -8.10 41.80 8.46
CA LYS A 276 -8.68 43.16 8.39
C LYS A 276 -8.43 43.95 9.68
N THR A 277 -8.33 43.25 10.82
CA THR A 277 -8.12 43.86 12.14
C THR A 277 -6.67 43.66 12.62
N LEU A 278 -6.11 42.47 12.38
CA LEU A 278 -4.74 42.13 12.79
C LEU A 278 -3.73 42.47 11.70
N GLN A 279 -2.53 42.88 12.11
CA GLN A 279 -1.42 43.12 11.20
C GLN A 279 -1.08 41.86 10.40
N SER A 280 -1.14 41.99 9.08
CA SER A 280 -0.92 40.89 8.15
C SER A 280 -0.08 41.31 6.95
N ALA A 281 0.49 40.34 6.24
CA ALA A 281 1.14 40.53 4.94
C ALA A 281 1.22 39.20 4.18
N ALA A 282 1.89 39.19 3.03
CA ALA A 282 2.22 37.97 2.29
C ALA A 282 1.02 37.03 2.03
N ARG A 283 -0.06 37.60 1.48
CA ARG A 283 -1.34 36.91 1.17
C ARG A 283 -2.09 36.43 2.43
N GLY A 284 -2.34 37.39 3.32
CA GLY A 284 -3.20 37.21 4.51
C GLY A 284 -2.55 36.52 5.70
N ARG A 285 -1.23 36.32 5.72
CA ARG A 285 -0.53 35.72 6.87
C ARG A 285 -0.38 36.76 7.98
N ILE A 286 -0.71 36.39 9.22
CA ILE A 286 -0.72 37.28 10.39
C ILE A 286 0.69 37.44 10.96
N LYS A 287 1.14 38.68 11.19
CA LYS A 287 2.45 38.96 11.79
C LYS A 287 2.44 38.59 13.27
N LEU A 288 3.51 37.93 13.71
CA LEU A 288 3.61 37.41 15.08
C LEU A 288 4.85 37.89 15.83
N ASP A 289 4.76 37.88 17.15
CA ASP A 289 5.91 37.98 18.03
C ASP A 289 6.68 36.66 18.14
N SER A 290 7.77 36.66 18.91
CA SER A 290 8.60 35.46 19.12
C SER A 290 7.89 34.35 19.90
N TYR A 291 6.73 34.59 20.49
CA TYR A 291 5.94 33.63 21.25
C TYR A 291 4.73 33.10 20.47
N LEU A 292 4.62 33.44 19.18
CA LEU A 292 3.52 33.08 18.27
C LEU A 292 2.20 33.77 18.57
N ARG A 293 2.24 34.91 19.24
CA ARG A 293 1.07 35.77 19.47
C ARG A 293 0.96 36.79 18.35
N SER A 294 -0.27 37.23 18.05
CA SER A 294 -0.50 38.41 17.22
C SER A 294 0.25 39.61 17.81
N LEU A 295 0.78 40.49 16.96
CA LEU A 295 1.40 41.73 17.41
C LEU A 295 0.38 42.68 18.07
N ASP A 296 -0.91 42.52 17.76
CA ASP A 296 -1.97 43.42 18.23
C ASP A 296 -2.75 42.87 19.44
N ASN A 297 -2.66 41.56 19.72
CA ASN A 297 -3.42 40.91 20.79
C ASN A 297 -2.66 39.69 21.34
N ASP A 298 -2.31 39.72 22.63
CA ASP A 298 -1.53 38.68 23.31
C ASP A 298 -2.34 37.43 23.69
N HIS A 299 -3.66 37.50 23.58
CA HIS A 299 -4.58 36.37 23.72
C HIS A 299 -4.81 35.61 22.41
N VAL A 300 -4.34 36.13 21.27
CA VAL A 300 -4.49 35.52 19.95
C VAL A 300 -3.18 34.88 19.50
N TYR A 301 -3.17 33.57 19.35
CA TYR A 301 -2.06 32.79 18.82
C TYR A 301 -2.34 32.35 17.39
N VAL A 302 -1.30 32.30 16.55
CA VAL A 302 -1.44 31.85 15.16
C VAL A 302 -0.38 30.78 14.86
N VAL A 303 -0.80 29.68 14.24
CA VAL A 303 0.05 28.52 13.98
C VAL A 303 -0.12 27.99 12.56
N GLY A 304 0.82 27.16 12.11
CA GLY A 304 0.75 26.51 10.80
C GLY A 304 0.87 27.50 9.63
N ASP A 305 -0.01 27.39 8.64
CA ASP A 305 0.11 28.15 7.40
C ASP A 305 -0.31 29.63 7.51
N ASN A 306 -0.99 30.00 8.60
CA ASN A 306 -1.53 31.35 8.82
C ASN A 306 -0.52 32.32 9.42
N MET A 307 0.58 31.82 9.97
CA MET A 307 1.58 32.65 10.63
C MET A 307 2.51 33.33 9.62
N LEU A 308 2.86 34.60 9.85
CA LEU A 308 3.99 35.28 9.23
C LEU A 308 5.03 35.56 10.30
N PHE A 309 6.06 34.72 10.34
CA PHE A 309 7.15 34.83 11.29
C PHE A 309 8.48 34.58 10.59
N THR A 310 9.43 35.48 10.80
CA THR A 310 10.82 35.34 10.33
C THR A 310 11.69 35.11 11.55
N ALA A 311 12.38 33.98 11.59
CA ALA A 311 13.24 33.64 12.71
C ALA A 311 14.46 34.58 12.75
N GLU A 312 15.00 34.81 13.94
CA GLU A 312 16.20 35.62 14.14
C GLU A 312 17.38 35.05 13.33
N GLY A 313 17.99 35.90 12.48
CA GLY A 313 19.09 35.51 11.59
C GLY A 313 18.66 34.95 10.23
N GLU A 314 17.35 34.83 9.97
CA GLU A 314 16.81 34.40 8.66
C GLU A 314 16.25 35.59 7.88
N GLU A 315 16.34 35.54 6.54
CA GLU A 315 15.79 36.59 5.66
C GLU A 315 14.34 36.31 5.25
N ARG A 316 13.93 35.05 5.29
CA ARG A 316 12.63 34.61 4.78
C ARG A 316 11.74 34.11 5.91
N PRO A 317 10.41 34.32 5.80
CA PRO A 317 9.49 33.78 6.77
C PRO A 317 9.50 32.25 6.71
N VAL A 318 9.09 31.63 7.82
CA VAL A 318 8.97 30.17 7.91
C VAL A 318 8.06 29.62 6.80
N PRO A 319 8.41 28.44 6.25
CA PRO A 319 7.64 27.82 5.17
C PRO A 319 6.27 27.31 5.66
N GLN A 320 5.31 27.31 4.74
CA GLN A 320 3.98 26.70 4.91
C GLN A 320 4.11 25.18 4.69
N MET A 321 4.49 24.46 5.74
CA MET A 321 4.74 23.01 5.71
C MET A 321 4.22 22.33 6.98
N VAL A 322 3.98 21.02 6.90
CA VAL A 322 3.52 20.22 8.05
C VAL A 322 4.49 20.31 9.22
N GLU A 323 5.80 20.24 8.97
CA GLU A 323 6.78 20.34 10.05
C GLU A 323 6.70 21.67 10.81
N ASN A 324 6.41 22.78 10.10
CA ASN A 324 6.14 24.08 10.71
C ASN A 324 4.87 24.03 11.58
N CYS A 325 3.82 23.34 11.12
CA CYS A 325 2.63 23.09 11.92
C CYS A 325 2.95 22.35 13.22
N GLU A 326 3.81 21.32 13.18
CA GLU A 326 4.18 20.55 14.38
C GLU A 326 4.97 21.39 15.40
N GLN A 327 5.97 22.14 14.92
CA GLN A 327 6.84 22.95 15.76
C GLN A 327 6.09 24.14 16.36
N SER A 328 5.29 24.86 15.55
CA SER A 328 4.49 26.00 16.02
C SER A 328 3.41 25.58 17.02
N ALA A 329 2.72 24.46 16.77
CA ALA A 329 1.75 23.90 17.71
C ALA A 329 2.36 23.56 19.08
N ALA A 330 3.60 23.05 19.09
CA ALA A 330 4.31 22.74 20.34
C ALA A 330 4.62 23.99 21.17
N VAL A 331 5.01 25.08 20.51
CA VAL A 331 5.34 26.35 21.16
C VAL A 331 4.08 27.08 21.62
N ALA A 332 3.07 27.21 20.77
CA ALA A 332 1.79 27.83 21.14
C ALA A 332 1.15 27.13 22.35
N ALA A 333 1.08 25.79 22.35
CA ALA A 333 0.55 25.03 23.48
C ALA A 333 1.36 25.18 24.78
N LYS A 334 2.68 25.40 24.69
CA LYS A 334 3.50 25.71 25.88
C LYS A 334 3.21 27.12 26.38
N ASN A 335 3.15 28.09 25.48
CA ASN A 335 3.00 29.50 25.81
C ASN A 335 1.61 29.80 26.40
N ILE A 336 0.54 29.25 25.82
CA ILE A 336 -0.82 29.32 26.39
C ILE A 336 -0.86 28.68 27.80
N TYR A 337 -0.19 27.55 27.99
CA TYR A 337 -0.12 26.91 29.30
C TYR A 337 0.60 27.78 30.34
N SER A 338 1.73 28.38 29.98
CA SER A 338 2.46 29.30 30.84
C SER A 338 1.64 30.55 31.17
N ALA A 339 0.91 31.10 30.19
CA ALA A 339 0.05 32.27 30.36
C ALA A 339 -1.11 31.99 31.34
N ILE A 340 -1.83 30.88 31.18
CA ILE A 340 -2.97 30.52 32.05
C ILE A 340 -2.52 30.16 33.48
N THR A 341 -1.43 29.41 33.62
CA THR A 341 -1.03 28.88 34.93
C THR A 341 -0.09 29.79 35.71
N GLY A 342 0.52 30.77 35.05
CA GLY A 342 1.66 31.53 35.59
C GLY A 342 2.91 30.68 35.88
N LYS A 343 2.92 29.40 35.48
CA LYS A 343 4.00 28.45 35.80
C LYS A 343 4.91 28.23 34.59
N GLY A 344 6.19 28.50 34.81
CA GLY A 344 7.26 28.29 33.84
C GLY A 344 7.31 29.34 32.74
N GLU A 345 8.48 29.48 32.13
CA GLU A 345 8.73 30.54 31.14
C GLU A 345 8.14 30.22 29.76
N MET A 346 7.61 31.27 29.12
CA MET A 346 7.25 31.22 27.70
C MET A 346 8.49 30.86 26.86
N LYS A 347 8.26 30.11 25.79
CA LYS A 347 9.32 29.66 24.88
C LYS A 347 9.25 30.48 23.60
N ALA A 348 10.35 31.14 23.27
CA ALA A 348 10.53 31.75 21.96
C ALA A 348 10.55 30.68 20.85
N TYR A 349 9.92 30.97 19.73
CA TYR A 349 9.84 30.12 18.56
C TYR A 349 11.14 30.21 17.76
N LYS A 350 11.94 29.15 17.85
CA LYS A 350 13.21 28.98 17.12
C LYS A 350 13.14 27.67 16.34
N PRO A 351 12.51 27.68 15.14
CA PRO A 351 12.32 26.47 14.37
C PRO A 351 13.62 25.96 13.76
N SER A 352 13.69 24.65 13.55
CA SER A 352 14.79 23.99 12.86
C SER A 352 14.19 22.91 11.96
N PHE A 353 14.22 23.12 10.65
CA PHE A 353 13.60 22.22 9.67
C PHE A 353 14.56 21.11 9.25
N HIS A 354 14.04 19.89 9.09
CA HIS A 354 14.84 18.70 8.78
C HIS A 354 15.02 18.44 7.28
N GLY A 355 14.57 19.38 6.45
CA GLY A 355 14.67 19.33 5.00
C GLY A 355 13.33 19.09 4.32
N MET A 356 13.36 18.55 3.11
CA MET A 356 12.19 18.41 2.25
C MET A 356 12.34 17.22 1.30
N MET A 357 11.21 16.61 0.94
CA MET A 357 11.13 15.60 -0.10
C MET A 357 10.02 15.94 -1.10
N VAL A 358 10.12 15.38 -2.29
CA VAL A 358 9.03 15.37 -3.27
C VAL A 358 8.96 13.99 -3.90
N CYS A 359 7.74 13.44 -4.00
CA CYS A 359 7.50 12.21 -4.74
C CYS A 359 7.12 12.50 -6.20
N VAL A 360 7.37 11.53 -7.07
CA VAL A 360 7.05 11.55 -8.50
C VAL A 360 6.37 10.22 -8.81
N GLY A 361 5.05 10.20 -8.58
CA GLY A 361 4.28 8.96 -8.47
C GLY A 361 4.61 8.18 -7.20
N GLY A 362 4.12 6.95 -7.13
CA GLY A 362 4.27 6.10 -5.93
C GLY A 362 5.59 5.35 -5.83
N ARG A 363 6.50 5.49 -6.81
CA ARG A 363 7.74 4.68 -6.89
C ARG A 363 9.06 5.45 -6.92
N TYR A 364 9.01 6.77 -7.10
CA TYR A 364 10.21 7.58 -7.20
C TYR A 364 10.05 8.82 -6.35
N GLY A 365 11.08 9.16 -5.58
CA GLY A 365 11.16 10.44 -4.89
C GLY A 365 12.58 10.99 -4.92
N VAL A 366 12.71 12.25 -4.56
CA VAL A 366 13.99 12.87 -4.19
C VAL A 366 13.81 13.56 -2.85
N ALA A 367 14.86 13.53 -2.03
CA ALA A 367 14.84 14.16 -0.72
C ALA A 367 16.19 14.80 -0.42
N ARG A 368 16.14 15.96 0.23
CA ARG A 368 17.26 16.56 0.93
C ARG A 368 16.88 16.65 2.40
N VAL A 369 17.51 15.84 3.23
CA VAL A 369 17.15 15.71 4.65
C VAL A 369 18.39 15.73 5.53
N GLY A 370 18.23 16.14 6.78
CA GLY A 370 19.30 16.21 7.76
C GLY A 370 19.04 17.29 8.80
N LEU A 371 20.09 17.70 9.50
CA LEU A 371 20.05 18.86 10.40
C LEU A 371 20.44 20.12 9.62
N PRO A 372 20.03 21.33 10.05
CA PRO A 372 20.34 22.56 9.31
C PRO A 372 21.82 22.73 8.94
N LYS A 373 22.73 22.26 9.81
CA LYS A 373 24.19 22.31 9.59
C LYS A 373 24.74 21.17 8.74
N LEU A 374 23.96 20.11 8.50
CA LEU A 374 24.40 18.89 7.83
C LEU A 374 23.23 18.23 7.08
N MET A 375 23.09 18.58 5.80
CA MET A 375 22.02 18.11 4.91
C MET A 375 22.56 17.17 3.85
N PHE A 376 21.90 16.03 3.65
CA PHE A 376 22.27 15.01 2.67
C PHE A 376 21.18 14.81 1.63
N ASN A 377 21.58 14.42 0.43
CA ASN A 377 20.66 14.08 -0.65
C ASN A 377 20.46 12.56 -0.69
N LEU A 378 19.22 12.09 -0.57
CA LEU A 378 18.94 10.66 -0.55
C LEU A 378 18.75 10.09 -1.97
N PRO A 379 19.16 8.83 -2.20
CA PRO A 379 18.74 8.07 -3.38
C PRO A 379 17.23 7.80 -3.32
N SER A 380 16.63 7.48 -4.47
CA SER A 380 15.18 7.52 -4.62
C SER A 380 14.41 6.59 -3.68
N PHE A 381 14.89 5.34 -3.51
CA PHE A 381 14.28 4.39 -2.58
C PHE A 381 14.30 4.91 -1.13
N LEU A 382 15.44 5.48 -0.68
CA LEU A 382 15.55 6.06 0.65
C LEU A 382 14.74 7.35 0.81
N ALA A 383 14.56 8.13 -0.25
CA ALA A 383 13.68 9.30 -0.25
C ALA A 383 12.20 8.89 -0.05
N MET A 384 11.74 7.85 -0.75
CA MET A 384 10.40 7.28 -0.57
C MET A 384 10.24 6.67 0.83
N PHE A 385 11.24 5.93 1.30
CA PHE A 385 11.25 5.43 2.67
C PHE A 385 11.12 6.57 3.69
N ALA A 386 11.88 7.66 3.52
CA ALA A 386 11.81 8.84 4.38
C ALA A 386 10.41 9.49 4.37
N LYS A 387 9.77 9.61 3.20
CA LYS A 387 8.37 10.08 3.07
C LYS A 387 7.44 9.28 4.00
N HIS A 388 7.40 7.97 3.82
CA HIS A 388 6.49 7.13 4.59
C HIS A 388 6.87 7.05 6.07
N PHE A 389 8.16 7.08 6.41
CA PHE A 389 8.63 7.09 7.79
C PHE A 389 8.21 8.37 8.53
N ILE A 390 8.30 9.53 7.88
CA ILE A 390 7.83 10.81 8.44
C ILE A 390 6.32 10.80 8.64
N ASN A 391 5.55 10.25 7.70
CA ASN A 391 4.10 10.09 7.86
C ASN A 391 3.77 9.17 9.05
N ILE A 392 4.52 8.07 9.25
CA ILE A 392 4.38 7.20 10.44
C ILE A 392 4.64 7.98 11.74
N ILE A 393 5.69 8.80 11.79
CA ILE A 393 5.98 9.66 12.97
C ILE A 393 4.81 10.60 13.24
N TYR A 394 4.25 11.23 12.20
CA TYR A 394 3.08 12.09 12.35
C TYR A 394 1.86 11.30 12.88
N PHE A 395 1.59 10.11 12.34
CA PHE A 395 0.48 9.28 12.81
C PHE A 395 0.64 8.82 14.25
N ILE A 396 1.86 8.55 14.73
CA ILE A 396 2.13 8.29 16.15
C ILE A 396 1.65 9.47 17.00
N GLN A 397 1.91 10.71 16.57
CA GLN A 397 1.49 11.91 17.29
C GLN A 397 -0.03 12.11 17.27
N VAL A 398 -0.73 11.73 16.20
CA VAL A 398 -2.17 12.01 16.01
C VAL A 398 -3.10 10.87 16.45
N LEU A 399 -2.86 9.62 16.04
CA LEU A 399 -3.72 8.47 16.31
C LEU A 399 -2.99 7.25 16.89
N GLY A 400 -1.67 7.32 17.08
CA GLY A 400 -0.89 6.20 17.60
C GLY A 400 -0.93 4.98 16.67
N TRP A 401 -0.88 3.79 17.26
CA TRP A 401 -0.76 2.51 16.54
C TRP A 401 -1.92 2.21 15.56
N ASN A 402 -3.14 2.68 15.86
CA ASN A 402 -4.31 2.39 15.02
C ASN A 402 -4.12 2.91 13.58
N LYS A 403 -3.65 4.16 13.43
CA LYS A 403 -3.43 4.72 12.10
C LYS A 403 -2.20 4.14 11.41
N ILE A 404 -1.14 3.79 12.15
CA ILE A 404 0.08 3.18 11.58
C ILE A 404 -0.25 1.87 10.88
N PHE A 405 -1.02 0.97 11.53
CA PHE A 405 -1.35 -0.32 10.92
C PHE A 405 -2.19 -0.13 9.65
N SER A 406 -3.20 0.74 9.71
CA SER A 406 -4.01 1.08 8.54
C SER A 406 -3.15 1.65 7.41
N TYR A 407 -2.24 2.58 7.74
CA TYR A 407 -1.30 3.22 6.81
C TYR A 407 -0.37 2.22 6.12
N VAL A 408 0.34 1.41 6.91
CA VAL A 408 1.26 0.40 6.38
C VAL A 408 0.52 -0.58 5.47
N LYS A 409 -0.69 -1.00 5.86
CA LYS A 409 -1.50 -1.89 5.04
C LYS A 409 -1.85 -1.28 3.68
N HIS A 410 -2.32 -0.04 3.62
CA HIS A 410 -2.73 0.56 2.35
C HIS A 410 -1.56 1.05 1.50
N GLU A 411 -0.51 1.66 2.07
CA GLU A 411 0.62 2.20 1.29
C GLU A 411 1.62 1.14 0.81
N PHE A 412 1.85 0.11 1.63
CA PHE A 412 2.92 -0.86 1.37
C PHE A 412 2.37 -2.16 0.82
N PHE A 413 1.30 -2.68 1.40
CA PHE A 413 0.89 -4.07 1.14
C PHE A 413 -0.27 -4.23 0.17
N THR A 414 -1.16 -3.25 0.00
CA THR A 414 -2.39 -3.45 -0.80
C THR A 414 -2.54 -2.52 -2.01
N ILE A 415 -1.51 -1.72 -2.33
CA ILE A 415 -1.51 -0.88 -3.53
C ILE A 415 -1.56 -1.75 -4.79
N ARG A 416 -2.41 -1.33 -5.73
CA ARG A 416 -2.63 -2.02 -7.00
C ARG A 416 -1.61 -1.59 -8.05
N ASN A 417 -1.49 -2.39 -9.12
CA ASN A 417 -0.75 -2.06 -10.33
C ASN A 417 0.74 -1.75 -10.09
N CYS A 418 1.34 -2.36 -9.07
CA CYS A 418 2.74 -2.17 -8.68
C CYS A 418 3.12 -0.70 -8.42
N ARG A 419 2.17 0.15 -8.00
CA ARG A 419 2.39 1.58 -7.75
C ARG A 419 2.93 1.90 -6.35
N SER A 420 3.24 0.89 -5.52
CA SER A 420 3.93 1.11 -4.24
C SER A 420 5.44 1.21 -4.44
N PHE A 421 6.13 1.97 -3.58
CA PHE A 421 7.58 2.13 -3.65
C PHE A 421 8.36 0.84 -3.32
N VAL A 422 7.74 -0.09 -2.59
CA VAL A 422 8.29 -1.44 -2.35
C VAL A 422 8.01 -2.41 -3.52
N GLY A 423 7.35 -1.93 -4.58
CA GLY A 423 7.05 -2.69 -5.79
C GLY A 423 5.98 -3.76 -5.61
N GLY A 424 5.71 -4.51 -6.68
CA GLY A 424 4.64 -5.52 -6.73
C GLY A 424 4.95 -6.83 -6.02
N HIS A 425 6.18 -7.03 -5.53
CA HIS A 425 6.52 -8.23 -4.74
C HIS A 425 5.89 -8.16 -3.34
N PHE A 426 5.93 -6.99 -2.70
CA PHE A 426 5.33 -6.77 -1.38
C PHE A 426 3.90 -6.24 -1.45
N SER A 427 3.55 -5.51 -2.52
CA SER A 427 2.26 -4.85 -2.66
C SER A 427 1.33 -5.61 -3.61
N ASN A 428 0.32 -6.27 -3.05
CA ASN A 428 -0.70 -7.02 -3.78
C ASN A 428 -2.00 -7.22 -2.97
N ARG A 429 -3.09 -7.63 -3.63
CA ARG A 429 -4.43 -7.73 -3.01
C ARG A 429 -4.45 -8.67 -1.79
N THR A 430 -3.67 -9.73 -1.86
CA THR A 430 -3.52 -10.74 -0.81
C THR A 430 -2.02 -10.87 -0.54
N PRO A 431 -1.54 -10.77 0.72
CA PRO A 431 -0.11 -10.68 1.06
C PRO A 431 0.63 -11.99 0.74
N SER A 432 0.84 -12.27 -0.55
CA SER A 432 1.40 -13.53 -1.03
C SER A 432 2.88 -13.69 -0.69
N PHE A 433 3.54 -12.64 -0.18
CA PHE A 433 4.87 -12.78 0.41
C PHE A 433 4.89 -13.75 1.59
N LEU A 434 3.77 -13.87 2.33
CA LEU A 434 3.62 -14.85 3.40
C LEU A 434 3.62 -16.30 2.89
N LEU A 435 3.28 -16.50 1.61
CA LEU A 435 3.29 -17.82 0.97
C LEU A 435 4.68 -18.23 0.48
N VAL A 436 5.68 -17.35 0.49
CA VAL A 436 7.01 -17.65 -0.06
C VAL A 436 7.71 -18.75 0.74
N ALA A 437 7.67 -18.68 2.07
CA ALA A 437 8.25 -19.73 2.91
C ALA A 437 7.60 -21.08 2.64
N LEU A 438 6.26 -21.11 2.56
CA LEU A 438 5.50 -22.32 2.25
C LEU A 438 5.80 -22.86 0.84
N ARG A 439 5.92 -21.96 -0.15
CA ARG A 439 6.27 -22.30 -1.55
C ARG A 439 7.65 -22.92 -1.65
N VAL A 440 8.65 -22.28 -1.02
CA VAL A 440 10.04 -22.76 -1.01
C VAL A 440 10.13 -24.08 -0.25
N TRP A 441 9.44 -24.23 0.88
CA TRP A 441 9.42 -25.46 1.66
C TRP A 441 8.78 -26.62 0.90
N LEU A 442 7.59 -26.41 0.31
CA LEU A 442 6.95 -27.43 -0.53
C LEU A 442 7.86 -27.85 -1.70
N GLY A 443 8.51 -26.87 -2.35
CA GLY A 443 9.46 -27.15 -3.41
C GLY A 443 10.70 -27.92 -2.94
N ALA A 444 11.23 -27.59 -1.76
CA ALA A 444 12.36 -28.30 -1.17
C ALA A 444 12.04 -29.77 -0.86
N VAL A 445 10.83 -30.04 -0.34
CA VAL A 445 10.38 -31.43 -0.09
C VAL A 445 10.27 -32.21 -1.40
N TRP A 446 9.63 -31.66 -2.44
CA TRP A 446 9.57 -32.33 -3.74
C TRP A 446 10.95 -32.59 -4.37
N LEU A 447 11.85 -31.60 -4.28
CA LEU A 447 13.21 -31.75 -4.75
C LEU A 447 13.95 -32.85 -3.98
N PHE A 448 13.79 -32.89 -2.65
CA PHE A 448 14.37 -33.90 -1.80
C PHE A 448 13.89 -35.30 -2.16
N GLU A 449 12.57 -35.50 -2.28
CA GLU A 449 11.96 -36.77 -2.68
C GLU A 449 12.52 -37.28 -4.02
N GLY A 450 12.57 -36.40 -5.03
CA GLY A 450 13.10 -36.76 -6.34
C GLY A 450 14.60 -37.11 -6.30
N VAL A 451 15.41 -36.37 -5.53
CA VAL A 451 16.85 -36.66 -5.36
C VAL A 451 17.06 -37.97 -4.62
N MET A 452 16.30 -38.24 -3.56
CA MET A 452 16.40 -39.49 -2.80
C MET A 452 16.08 -40.71 -3.67
N LYS A 453 15.08 -40.62 -4.54
CA LYS A 453 14.78 -41.70 -5.50
C LYS A 453 15.91 -41.93 -6.50
N ILE A 454 16.63 -40.89 -6.93
CA ILE A 454 17.84 -41.07 -7.74
C ILE A 454 18.90 -41.83 -6.95
N VAL A 455 19.14 -41.46 -5.70
CA VAL A 455 20.12 -42.11 -4.82
C VAL A 455 19.76 -43.58 -4.56
N GLU A 456 18.47 -43.89 -4.41
CA GLU A 456 17.93 -45.24 -4.25
C GLU A 456 17.99 -46.09 -5.54
N GLY A 457 18.35 -45.50 -6.69
CA GLY A 457 18.56 -46.22 -7.94
C GLY A 457 17.31 -46.36 -8.81
N TRP A 458 16.32 -45.48 -8.67
CA TRP A 458 15.07 -45.49 -9.46
C TRP A 458 15.28 -45.26 -10.97
N PHE A 459 16.47 -44.89 -11.43
CA PHE A 459 16.78 -44.79 -12.87
C PHE A 459 17.34 -46.09 -13.45
N SER A 460 17.80 -47.00 -12.58
CA SER A 460 18.57 -48.17 -12.99
C SER A 460 17.81 -49.47 -12.78
N LYS A 461 16.86 -49.52 -11.83
CA LYS A 461 16.12 -50.74 -11.48
C LYS A 461 14.62 -50.47 -11.28
N PRO A 462 13.73 -51.42 -11.61
CA PRO A 462 12.29 -51.26 -11.38
C PRO A 462 11.96 -51.33 -9.88
N HIS A 463 11.40 -50.24 -9.31
CA HIS A 463 11.05 -50.16 -7.88
C HIS A 463 9.53 -50.13 -7.63
N LEU A 464 8.71 -49.70 -8.61
CA LEU A 464 7.26 -49.52 -8.44
C LEU A 464 6.50 -50.78 -7.98
N ALA A 465 6.87 -51.97 -8.46
CA ALA A 465 6.22 -53.22 -8.05
C ALA A 465 6.36 -53.48 -6.54
N GLY A 466 7.57 -53.31 -6.00
CA GLY A 466 7.84 -53.42 -4.57
C GLY A 466 7.20 -52.28 -3.77
N PHE A 467 7.20 -51.07 -4.33
CA PHE A 467 6.62 -49.88 -3.72
C PHE A 467 5.10 -50.01 -3.52
N PHE A 468 4.34 -50.36 -4.57
CA PHE A 468 2.90 -50.57 -4.46
C PHE A 468 2.55 -51.84 -3.68
N GLY A 469 3.31 -52.92 -3.88
CA GLY A 469 3.11 -54.19 -3.17
C GLY A 469 3.30 -54.07 -1.66
N GLY A 470 4.35 -53.36 -1.22
CA GLY A 470 4.63 -53.09 0.19
C GLY A 470 3.53 -52.27 0.85
N ALA A 471 3.05 -51.21 0.18
CA ALA A 471 1.95 -50.40 0.70
C ALA A 471 0.64 -51.21 0.80
N ASN A 472 0.27 -51.97 -0.23
CA ASN A 472 -0.90 -52.85 -0.20
C ASN A 472 -0.81 -53.85 0.97
N GLY A 473 0.32 -54.55 1.09
CA GLY A 473 0.55 -55.52 2.17
C GLY A 473 0.47 -54.90 3.57
N TRP A 474 0.96 -53.66 3.73
CA TRP A 474 0.85 -52.94 5.00
C TRP A 474 -0.61 -52.63 5.38
N TYR A 475 -1.39 -52.03 4.48
CA TYR A 475 -2.82 -51.77 4.73
C TYR A 475 -3.59 -53.08 4.96
N ASP A 476 -3.33 -54.12 4.15
CA ASP A 476 -3.99 -55.42 4.29
C ASP A 476 -3.65 -56.09 5.64
N SER A 477 -2.44 -55.92 6.16
CA SER A 477 -2.06 -56.45 7.48
C SER A 477 -2.85 -55.82 8.62
N ILE A 478 -3.19 -54.53 8.52
CA ILE A 478 -3.96 -53.79 9.53
C ILE A 478 -5.47 -54.05 9.38
N LEU A 479 -5.95 -54.17 8.13
CA LEU A 479 -7.36 -54.43 7.83
C LEU A 479 -7.78 -55.88 8.16
N ASN A 480 -6.89 -56.86 7.96
CA ASN A 480 -7.18 -58.28 8.16
C ASN A 480 -6.74 -58.81 9.54
N GLY A 481 -6.12 -57.98 10.40
CA GLY A 481 -5.89 -58.27 11.81
C GLY A 481 -5.00 -59.48 12.15
N ALA A 482 -3.99 -59.82 11.34
CA ALA A 482 -3.23 -61.07 11.50
C ALA A 482 -1.76 -60.89 11.95
N THR A 483 -1.48 -61.50 13.09
CA THR A 483 -0.19 -62.03 13.58
C THR A 483 0.68 -62.65 12.47
N GLY A 484 1.95 -62.24 12.36
CA GLY A 484 2.96 -63.00 11.60
C GLY A 484 4.05 -62.13 10.95
N GLU A 485 5.26 -62.68 10.85
CA GLU A 485 6.54 -62.05 10.48
C GLU A 485 6.59 -61.24 9.15
N ALA A 486 5.53 -61.22 8.34
CA ALA A 486 5.46 -60.48 7.08
C ALA A 486 5.29 -58.95 7.23
N GLY A 487 4.79 -58.47 8.38
CA GLY A 487 4.57 -57.02 8.60
C GLY A 487 5.85 -56.19 8.76
N LYS A 488 6.98 -56.83 9.10
CA LYS A 488 8.27 -56.15 9.36
C LYS A 488 8.88 -55.52 8.10
N ALA A 489 8.74 -56.19 6.94
CA ALA A 489 9.24 -55.68 5.66
C ALA A 489 8.32 -54.60 5.06
N ALA A 490 7.02 -54.62 5.36
CA ALA A 490 6.05 -53.66 4.85
C ALA A 490 6.14 -52.31 5.58
N ALA A 491 6.32 -52.30 6.91
CA ALA A 491 6.46 -51.06 7.68
C ALA A 491 7.76 -50.28 7.36
N GLU A 492 8.86 -50.97 7.05
CA GLU A 492 10.12 -50.34 6.59
C GLU A 492 9.98 -49.69 5.20
N ALA A 493 9.19 -50.27 4.28
CA ALA A 493 8.96 -49.74 2.95
C ALA A 493 8.05 -48.50 2.92
N VAL A 494 7.17 -48.33 3.91
CA VAL A 494 6.36 -47.10 4.05
C VAL A 494 7.12 -46.04 4.88
N SER A 495 8.04 -46.43 5.77
CA SER A 495 8.99 -45.54 6.45
C SER A 495 10.01 -44.90 5.50
N SER A 496 10.49 -45.65 4.49
CA SER A 496 11.36 -45.09 3.43
C SER A 496 10.67 -44.07 2.54
N ALA A 497 9.34 -43.92 2.62
CA ALA A 497 8.60 -42.86 1.95
C ALA A 497 8.43 -41.58 2.82
N THR A 498 8.94 -41.54 4.06
CA THR A 498 8.78 -40.37 4.95
C THR A 498 9.89 -40.11 5.98
N ALA A 499 11.03 -40.80 5.98
CA ALA A 499 12.04 -40.60 7.03
C ALA A 499 13.11 -39.53 6.70
N ALA A 500 12.97 -38.35 7.32
CA ALA A 500 14.11 -37.55 7.77
C ALA A 500 14.09 -37.48 9.31
N GLY A 501 14.91 -38.31 9.98
CA GLY A 501 15.28 -38.13 11.37
C GLY A 501 15.55 -39.40 12.20
N GLY A 502 16.84 -39.69 12.46
CA GLY A 502 17.37 -40.27 13.71
C GLY A 502 17.29 -41.80 13.89
N GLY A 503 18.46 -42.45 14.00
CA GLY A 503 18.61 -43.89 14.28
C GLY A 503 18.83 -44.25 15.77
N GLU A 504 18.77 -45.57 15.99
CA GLU A 504 19.15 -46.41 17.14
C GLU A 504 18.24 -46.50 18.40
N ALA A 505 17.58 -47.66 18.55
CA ALA A 505 17.57 -48.46 19.79
C ALA A 505 17.10 -49.90 19.52
N VAL A 506 17.79 -50.86 20.15
CA VAL A 506 17.65 -52.31 20.02
C VAL A 506 16.42 -52.86 20.77
N ALA A 507 15.79 -53.86 20.15
CA ALA A 507 14.85 -54.87 20.63
C ALA A 507 14.36 -54.83 22.09
N GLU A 508 13.05 -54.66 22.28
CA GLU A 508 12.27 -55.36 23.31
C GLU A 508 10.75 -55.27 23.05
N GLY A 509 10.05 -56.42 23.12
CA GLY A 509 8.59 -56.50 23.37
C GLY A 509 7.65 -56.40 22.16
N VAL A 510 7.05 -57.53 21.77
CA VAL A 510 5.89 -57.60 20.87
C VAL A 510 4.73 -56.80 21.47
N LYS A 511 4.47 -55.57 20.98
CA LYS A 511 3.30 -54.77 21.34
C LYS A 511 2.74 -53.98 20.15
N GLN A 512 1.43 -54.21 19.95
CA GLN A 512 0.45 -53.49 19.13
C GLN A 512 0.49 -53.66 17.61
N ILE A 513 -0.53 -54.38 17.14
CA ILE A 513 -1.03 -54.47 15.76
C ILE A 513 -1.76 -53.16 15.47
N GLY A 514 -1.54 -52.57 14.29
CA GLY A 514 -2.17 -51.30 13.88
C GLY A 514 -3.71 -51.33 14.00
N THR A 515 -4.32 -50.16 14.13
CA THR A 515 -5.77 -50.01 14.34
C THR A 515 -6.48 -49.52 13.09
N THR A 516 -7.53 -50.21 12.65
CA THR A 516 -8.42 -49.71 11.59
C THR A 516 -9.42 -48.71 12.16
N ILE A 517 -9.51 -47.52 11.55
CA ILE A 517 -10.37 -46.42 12.00
C ILE A 517 -11.56 -46.28 11.06
N ILE A 518 -11.31 -46.24 9.75
CA ILE A 518 -12.34 -46.21 8.71
C ILE A 518 -11.98 -47.25 7.65
N ASN A 519 -12.94 -48.09 7.30
CA ASN A 519 -12.88 -48.95 6.12
C ASN A 519 -14.29 -48.97 5.52
N PHE A 520 -14.54 -48.05 4.60
CA PHE A 520 -15.87 -47.85 4.02
C PHE A 520 -15.82 -48.01 2.51
N ASP A 521 -16.56 -48.98 2.00
CA ASP A 521 -16.67 -49.27 0.57
C ASP A 521 -17.92 -48.58 0.00
N PHE A 522 -17.74 -47.65 -0.92
CA PHE A 522 -18.84 -46.93 -1.55
C PHE A 522 -19.22 -47.60 -2.87
N LEU A 523 -20.19 -48.52 -2.80
CA LEU A 523 -20.78 -49.20 -3.97
C LEU A 523 -19.74 -49.84 -4.91
N HIS A 524 -18.59 -50.29 -4.39
CA HIS A 524 -17.46 -50.81 -5.18
C HIS A 524 -16.87 -49.82 -6.20
N LEU A 525 -17.22 -48.55 -6.12
CA LEU A 525 -16.64 -47.48 -6.95
C LEU A 525 -15.30 -47.03 -6.37
N PHE A 526 -15.22 -46.89 -5.06
CA PHE A 526 -14.01 -46.60 -4.31
C PHE A 526 -14.18 -46.99 -2.84
N ARG A 527 -13.08 -47.29 -2.16
CA ARG A 527 -13.02 -47.62 -0.74
C ARG A 527 -12.15 -46.62 0.01
N VAL A 528 -12.71 -46.02 1.06
CA VAL A 528 -12.02 -45.08 1.94
C VAL A 528 -11.42 -45.86 3.10
N ILE A 529 -10.10 -45.80 3.21
CA ILE A 529 -9.32 -46.54 4.22
C ILE A 529 -8.55 -45.52 5.07
N PHE A 530 -8.75 -45.57 6.38
CA PHE A 530 -8.02 -44.78 7.36
C PHE A 530 -7.59 -45.68 8.50
N VAL A 531 -6.28 -45.78 8.71
CA VAL A 531 -5.66 -46.70 9.67
C VAL A 531 -4.60 -45.99 10.50
N SER A 532 -4.30 -46.52 11.68
CA SER A 532 -3.10 -46.18 12.44
C SER A 532 -2.14 -47.37 12.45
N GLY A 533 -0.85 -47.10 12.22
CA GLY A 533 0.22 -48.09 12.33
C GLY A 533 0.49 -48.56 13.77
N LYS A 534 -0.07 -47.87 14.77
CA LYS A 534 0.01 -48.24 16.21
C LYS A 534 -1.38 -48.28 16.83
N HIS A 535 -1.46 -48.64 18.11
CA HIS A 535 -2.70 -48.45 18.85
C HIS A 535 -2.98 -46.97 19.04
N LEU A 536 -4.27 -46.60 19.02
CA LEU A 536 -4.71 -45.20 19.01
C LEU A 536 -4.16 -44.38 20.17
N ALA A 537 -3.99 -44.98 21.36
CA ALA A 537 -3.45 -44.30 22.54
C ALA A 537 -1.97 -43.91 22.43
N GLU A 538 -1.21 -44.58 21.55
CA GLU A 538 0.23 -44.38 21.37
C GLU A 538 0.57 -43.77 19.99
N SER A 539 -0.47 -43.46 19.20
CA SER A 539 -0.33 -43.00 17.82
C SER A 539 -0.04 -41.51 17.76
N ALA A 540 1.00 -41.12 17.02
CA ALA A 540 1.25 -39.75 16.59
C ALA A 540 0.64 -39.49 15.19
N LEU A 541 0.60 -38.22 14.78
CA LEU A 541 0.12 -37.80 13.45
C LEU A 541 0.80 -38.54 12.28
N SER A 542 2.06 -38.92 12.43
CA SER A 542 2.81 -39.69 11.43
C SER A 542 2.39 -41.16 11.34
N ASP A 543 1.75 -41.70 12.37
CA ASP A 543 1.33 -43.12 12.41
C ASP A 543 -0.02 -43.32 11.72
N PHE A 544 -0.79 -42.25 11.48
CA PHE A 544 -2.06 -42.31 10.77
C PHE A 544 -1.86 -42.25 9.26
N ALA A 545 -2.49 -43.15 8.52
CA ALA A 545 -2.41 -43.21 7.07
C ALA A 545 -3.80 -43.29 6.44
N PHE A 546 -3.97 -42.56 5.35
CA PHE A 546 -5.20 -42.46 4.59
C PHE A 546 -4.99 -42.92 3.15
N ARG A 547 -5.91 -43.74 2.65
CA ARG A 547 -5.93 -44.23 1.28
C ARG A 547 -7.32 -44.19 0.70
N LEU A 548 -7.41 -43.77 -0.56
CA LEU A 548 -8.62 -43.83 -1.37
C LEU A 548 -8.44 -44.93 -2.41
N ASP A 549 -8.86 -46.14 -2.09
CA ASP A 549 -8.68 -47.28 -2.97
C ASP A 549 -9.71 -47.26 -4.11
N ILE A 550 -9.24 -47.06 -5.35
CA ILE A 550 -10.10 -46.97 -6.55
C ILE A 550 -9.83 -48.19 -7.44
N PRO A 551 -10.77 -49.15 -7.58
CA PRO A 551 -10.56 -50.38 -8.35
C PRO A 551 -10.13 -50.16 -9.80
N LEU A 552 -10.65 -49.11 -10.45
CA LEU A 552 -10.25 -48.72 -11.80
C LEU A 552 -8.76 -48.31 -11.86
N MET A 553 -8.29 -47.53 -10.88
CA MET A 553 -6.90 -47.10 -10.78
C MET A 553 -6.00 -48.31 -10.50
N ASN A 554 -6.39 -49.19 -9.59
CA ASN A 554 -5.63 -50.41 -9.28
C ASN A 554 -5.49 -51.32 -10.52
N THR A 555 -6.56 -51.46 -11.30
CA THR A 555 -6.53 -52.23 -12.55
C THR A 555 -5.57 -51.62 -13.56
N PHE A 556 -5.58 -50.29 -13.70
CA PHE A 556 -4.66 -49.57 -14.56
C PHE A 556 -3.20 -49.75 -14.12
N VAL A 557 -2.91 -49.55 -12.83
CA VAL A 557 -1.55 -49.74 -12.27
C VAL A 557 -1.07 -51.17 -12.51
N ASN A 558 -1.87 -52.18 -12.18
CA ASN A 558 -1.46 -53.58 -12.27
C ASN A 558 -1.32 -54.08 -13.72
N LYS A 559 -2.25 -53.71 -14.62
CA LYS A 559 -2.24 -54.23 -16.00
C LYS A 559 -1.40 -53.40 -16.96
N VAL A 560 -1.34 -52.09 -16.78
CA VAL A 560 -0.67 -51.18 -17.73
C VAL A 560 0.72 -50.79 -17.25
N ILE A 561 0.86 -50.39 -15.98
CA ILE A 561 2.15 -49.91 -15.46
C ILE A 561 3.06 -51.09 -15.08
N LEU A 562 2.57 -51.99 -14.22
CA LEU A 562 3.32 -53.15 -13.73
C LEU A 562 3.32 -54.33 -14.70
N GLY A 563 2.46 -54.30 -15.73
CA GLY A 563 2.38 -55.36 -16.74
C GLY A 563 3.51 -55.32 -17.77
N ASN A 564 4.34 -54.27 -17.80
CA ASN A 564 5.45 -54.13 -18.73
C ASN A 564 6.60 -53.34 -18.10
N ASP A 565 7.76 -54.00 -17.93
CA ASP A 565 8.96 -53.41 -17.31
C ASP A 565 9.42 -52.11 -17.98
N SER A 566 9.22 -51.97 -19.30
CA SER A 566 9.56 -50.74 -20.02
C SER A 566 8.63 -49.58 -19.66
N ILE A 567 7.32 -49.86 -19.49
CA ILE A 567 6.33 -48.86 -19.06
C ILE A 567 6.55 -48.52 -17.59
N GLN A 568 6.86 -49.52 -16.75
CA GLN A 568 7.21 -49.31 -15.35
C GLN A 568 8.43 -48.37 -15.20
N MET A 569 9.50 -48.64 -15.95
CA MET A 569 10.71 -47.81 -15.95
C MET A 569 10.42 -46.39 -16.45
N PHE A 570 9.66 -46.25 -17.54
CA PHE A 570 9.26 -44.94 -18.07
C PHE A 570 8.46 -44.12 -17.04
N MET A 571 7.47 -44.74 -16.40
CA MET A 571 6.61 -44.07 -15.42
C MET A 571 7.39 -43.62 -14.18
N GLN A 572 8.25 -44.47 -13.62
CA GLN A 572 9.02 -44.11 -12.44
C GLN A 572 10.05 -43.00 -12.73
N ILE A 573 10.74 -43.05 -13.87
CA ILE A 573 11.64 -41.98 -14.31
C ILE A 573 10.86 -40.67 -14.49
N SER A 574 9.68 -40.73 -15.10
CA SER A 574 8.83 -39.55 -15.31
C SER A 574 8.37 -38.93 -13.99
N ILE A 575 8.02 -39.74 -12.98
CA ILE A 575 7.66 -39.27 -11.64
C ILE A 575 8.86 -38.55 -11.00
N VAL A 576 10.04 -39.18 -10.97
CA VAL A 576 11.24 -38.58 -10.36
C VAL A 576 11.62 -37.26 -11.04
N ILE A 577 11.58 -37.21 -12.37
CA ILE A 577 11.82 -35.97 -13.13
C ILE A 577 10.76 -34.92 -12.77
N ALA A 578 9.48 -35.30 -12.71
CA ALA A 578 8.40 -34.38 -12.33
C ALA A 578 8.61 -33.80 -10.93
N GLU A 579 8.99 -34.62 -9.94
CA GLU A 579 9.27 -34.19 -8.56
C GLU A 579 10.39 -33.15 -8.51
N ILE A 580 11.50 -33.40 -9.21
CA ILE A 580 12.63 -32.46 -9.30
C ILE A 580 12.20 -31.16 -9.99
N LEU A 581 11.50 -31.26 -11.13
CA LEU A 581 11.06 -30.08 -11.88
C LEU A 581 10.06 -29.24 -11.08
N ILE A 582 9.10 -29.87 -10.40
CA ILE A 582 8.16 -29.20 -9.49
C ILE A 582 8.93 -28.53 -8.36
N GLY A 583 9.87 -29.23 -7.74
CA GLY A 583 10.68 -28.71 -6.65
C GLY A 583 11.44 -27.44 -7.04
N LEU A 584 12.18 -27.50 -8.14
CA LEU A 584 12.92 -26.36 -8.68
C LEU A 584 12.01 -25.21 -9.12
N ALA A 585 10.87 -25.52 -9.76
CA ALA A 585 9.87 -24.53 -10.19
C ALA A 585 9.28 -23.77 -9.01
N LEU A 586 8.89 -24.47 -7.94
CA LEU A 586 8.34 -23.88 -6.72
C LEU A 586 9.39 -23.07 -5.95
N ILE A 587 10.62 -23.56 -5.82
CA ILE A 587 11.71 -22.81 -5.16
C ILE A 587 12.00 -21.51 -5.91
N GLY A 588 12.25 -21.60 -7.22
CA GLY A 588 12.52 -20.45 -8.08
C GLY A 588 11.31 -19.54 -8.33
N GLY A 589 10.11 -20.00 -7.99
CA GLY A 589 8.86 -19.32 -8.27
C GLY A 589 8.61 -19.12 -9.76
N LEU A 590 9.00 -20.07 -10.59
CA LEU A 590 8.78 -20.10 -12.04
C LEU A 590 7.73 -21.15 -12.37
N PHE A 591 6.68 -20.78 -13.08
CA PHE A 591 5.55 -21.67 -13.38
C PHE A 591 4.93 -22.27 -12.12
N THR A 592 4.76 -21.43 -11.08
CA THR A 592 4.32 -21.90 -9.76
C THR A 592 2.92 -22.51 -9.82
N THR A 593 1.99 -21.91 -10.56
CA THR A 593 0.62 -22.42 -10.73
C THR A 593 0.59 -23.84 -11.32
N PRO A 594 1.16 -24.10 -12.51
CA PRO A 594 1.17 -25.45 -13.07
C PRO A 594 2.02 -26.41 -12.23
N ALA A 595 3.16 -26.01 -11.66
CA ALA A 595 3.94 -26.86 -10.76
C ALA A 595 3.12 -27.30 -9.54
N SER A 596 2.34 -26.39 -8.95
CA SER A 596 1.46 -26.71 -7.83
C SER A 596 0.28 -27.59 -8.23
N ALA A 597 -0.28 -27.39 -9.42
CA ALA A 597 -1.33 -28.26 -9.95
C ALA A 597 -0.82 -29.69 -10.15
N VAL A 598 0.38 -29.86 -10.72
CA VAL A 598 1.00 -31.19 -10.88
C VAL A 598 1.35 -31.79 -9.51
N SER A 599 1.82 -31.00 -8.54
CA SER A 599 2.00 -31.45 -7.15
C SER A 599 0.72 -32.06 -6.56
N LEU A 600 -0.42 -31.40 -6.76
CA LEU A 600 -1.71 -31.91 -6.27
C LEU A 600 -2.13 -33.21 -6.99
N ILE A 601 -1.86 -33.30 -8.29
CA ILE A 601 -2.11 -34.53 -9.07
C ILE A 601 -1.25 -35.69 -8.55
N LEU A 602 0.04 -35.46 -8.28
CA LEU A 602 0.94 -36.49 -7.72
C LEU A 602 0.50 -36.93 -6.33
N GLN A 603 0.11 -35.99 -5.46
CA GLN A 603 -0.41 -36.33 -4.14
C GLN A 603 -1.71 -37.12 -4.21
N PHE A 604 -2.63 -36.72 -5.09
CA PHE A 604 -3.86 -37.48 -5.33
C PHE A 604 -3.56 -38.90 -5.83
N MET A 605 -2.57 -39.05 -6.72
CA MET A 605 -2.09 -40.34 -7.19
C MET A 605 -1.55 -41.19 -6.03
N PHE A 606 -0.74 -40.62 -5.12
CA PHE A 606 -0.25 -41.33 -3.94
C PHE A 606 -1.38 -41.73 -3.00
N VAL A 607 -2.34 -40.84 -2.72
CA VAL A 607 -3.54 -41.18 -1.94
C VAL A 607 -4.30 -42.36 -2.54
N CYS A 608 -4.37 -42.45 -3.87
CA CYS A 608 -5.09 -43.52 -4.55
C CYS A 608 -4.33 -44.84 -4.69
N THR A 609 -3.00 -44.82 -4.54
CA THR A 609 -2.13 -45.98 -4.79
C THR A 609 -1.52 -46.50 -3.49
N THR A 610 -0.52 -45.80 -2.95
CA THR A 610 0.15 -46.19 -1.71
C THR A 610 -0.54 -45.70 -0.44
N GLY A 611 -1.51 -44.78 -0.57
CA GLY A 611 -1.96 -43.95 0.54
C GLY A 611 -0.93 -42.88 0.92
N LEU A 612 -1.35 -41.97 1.79
CA LEU A 612 -0.50 -40.94 2.38
C LEU A 612 -0.63 -40.94 3.90
N TYR A 613 0.48 -40.76 4.60
CA TYR A 613 0.45 -40.46 6.02
C TYR A 613 -0.13 -39.08 6.29
N LEU A 614 -0.88 -38.94 7.38
CA LEU A 614 -1.49 -37.68 7.76
C LEU A 614 -0.42 -36.60 8.03
N GLY A 615 0.79 -37.01 8.42
CA GLY A 615 1.97 -36.15 8.53
C GLY A 615 2.41 -35.46 7.22
N THR A 616 2.00 -35.95 6.04
CA THR A 616 2.32 -35.34 4.73
C THR A 616 1.14 -34.60 4.09
N PHE A 617 -0.06 -34.64 4.69
CA PHE A 617 -1.25 -33.97 4.17
C PHE A 617 -1.10 -32.44 4.07
N TRP A 618 -0.20 -31.84 4.87
CA TRP A 618 0.11 -30.42 4.75
C TRP A 618 0.57 -30.06 3.33
N MET A 619 1.19 -30.98 2.58
CA MET A 619 1.63 -30.72 1.21
C MET A 619 0.45 -30.50 0.24
N ILE A 620 -0.72 -31.12 0.51
CA ILE A 620 -1.97 -30.88 -0.25
C ILE A 620 -2.47 -29.47 0.00
N PHE A 621 -2.60 -29.09 1.27
CA PHE A 621 -3.03 -27.73 1.63
C PHE A 621 -2.03 -26.67 1.16
N ALA A 622 -0.73 -26.97 1.20
CA ALA A 622 0.31 -26.12 0.65
C ALA A 622 0.18 -25.97 -0.87
N GLY A 623 -0.03 -27.08 -1.59
CA GLY A 623 -0.28 -27.07 -3.04
C GLY A 623 -1.51 -26.24 -3.43
N ILE A 624 -2.59 -26.34 -2.66
CA ILE A 624 -3.78 -25.49 -2.86
C ILE A 624 -3.46 -24.02 -2.59
N ALA A 625 -2.77 -23.72 -1.48
CA ALA A 625 -2.46 -22.35 -1.08
C ALA A 625 -1.52 -21.63 -2.07
N VAL A 626 -0.54 -22.34 -2.65
CA VAL A 626 0.43 -21.75 -3.58
C VAL A 626 0.00 -21.79 -5.05
N LEU A 627 -1.15 -22.41 -5.35
CA LEU A 627 -1.70 -22.55 -6.70
C LEU A 627 -1.86 -21.21 -7.43
N ILE A 628 -2.26 -20.15 -6.71
CA ILE A 628 -2.61 -18.86 -7.32
C ILE A 628 -1.70 -17.74 -6.79
N GLY A 629 -0.81 -17.25 -7.65
CA GLY A 629 -0.09 -16.00 -7.43
C GLY A 629 1.16 -16.08 -6.54
N ALA A 630 1.43 -17.21 -5.89
CA ALA A 630 2.61 -17.36 -5.02
C ALA A 630 3.96 -17.22 -5.76
N GLY A 631 4.00 -17.50 -7.07
CA GLY A 631 5.21 -17.29 -7.88
C GLY A 631 5.57 -15.83 -8.13
N ARG A 632 4.59 -14.92 -8.07
CA ARG A 632 4.81 -13.49 -8.39
C ARG A 632 5.55 -12.74 -7.29
N THR A 633 5.58 -13.27 -6.07
CA THR A 633 6.32 -12.66 -4.97
C THR A 633 7.66 -13.36 -4.79
N PHE A 634 8.76 -12.61 -4.90
CA PHE A 634 10.11 -13.18 -4.83
C PHE A 634 10.29 -14.44 -5.67
N GLY A 635 9.76 -14.42 -6.90
CA GLY A 635 9.82 -15.53 -7.83
C GLY A 635 9.87 -15.04 -9.27
N LEU A 636 10.35 -15.89 -10.16
CA LEU A 636 10.56 -15.57 -11.57
C LEU A 636 9.25 -15.29 -12.33
N ASP A 637 8.11 -15.80 -11.84
CA ASP A 637 6.79 -15.52 -12.40
C ASP A 637 6.43 -14.04 -12.39
N TYR A 638 7.06 -13.22 -11.53
CA TYR A 638 6.90 -11.77 -11.57
C TYR A 638 7.30 -11.17 -12.92
N TYR A 639 8.32 -11.72 -13.57
CA TYR A 639 8.84 -11.25 -14.86
C TYR A 639 8.33 -12.12 -16.02
N ALA A 640 8.37 -13.44 -15.84
CA ALA A 640 8.03 -14.40 -16.88
C ALA A 640 6.54 -14.36 -17.24
N MET A 641 5.63 -14.36 -16.26
CA MET A 641 4.20 -14.47 -16.52
C MET A 641 3.63 -13.24 -17.25
N PRO A 642 3.95 -11.98 -16.89
CA PRO A 642 3.50 -10.83 -17.67
C PRO A 642 4.07 -10.80 -19.10
N PHE A 643 5.30 -11.28 -19.30
CA PHE A 643 5.88 -11.40 -20.63
C PHE A 643 5.14 -12.46 -21.47
N LEU A 644 4.99 -13.67 -20.94
CA LEU A 644 4.29 -14.77 -21.59
C LEU A 644 2.84 -14.41 -21.90
N LYS A 645 2.13 -13.78 -20.95
CA LYS A 645 0.76 -13.29 -21.16
C LYS A 645 0.67 -12.30 -22.32
N ARG A 646 1.63 -11.38 -22.45
CA ARG A 646 1.67 -10.42 -23.57
C ARG A 646 1.89 -11.11 -24.91
N GLN A 647 2.72 -12.15 -24.97
CA GLN A 647 2.91 -12.92 -26.22
C GLN A 647 1.72 -13.82 -26.53
N TRP A 648 1.17 -14.49 -25.51
CA TRP A 648 0.00 -15.34 -25.60
C TRP A 648 -1.22 -14.58 -26.15
N LYS A 649 -1.47 -13.36 -25.64
CA LYS A 649 -2.50 -12.45 -26.14
C LYS A 649 -2.31 -12.02 -27.60
N LYS A 650 -1.16 -12.23 -28.25
CA LYS A 650 -0.96 -11.91 -29.68
C LYS A 650 -1.39 -13.04 -30.60
N LEU A 651 -1.54 -14.26 -30.09
CA LEU A 651 -1.87 -15.42 -30.91
C LEU A 651 -3.33 -15.33 -31.39
N PRO A 652 -3.61 -15.47 -32.70
CA PRO A 652 -4.96 -15.36 -33.24
C PRO A 652 -5.95 -16.37 -32.65
N VAL A 653 -5.50 -17.62 -32.44
CA VAL A 653 -6.31 -18.69 -31.84
C VAL A 653 -6.69 -18.32 -30.41
N VAL A 654 -5.73 -17.85 -29.61
CA VAL A 654 -5.98 -17.43 -28.22
C VAL A 654 -7.03 -16.32 -28.16
N ARG A 655 -6.92 -15.32 -29.04
CA ARG A 655 -7.91 -14.23 -29.12
C ARG A 655 -9.28 -14.73 -29.53
N LYS A 656 -9.34 -15.56 -30.58
CA LYS A 656 -10.59 -16.09 -31.15
C LYS A 656 -11.35 -16.97 -30.17
N TRP A 657 -10.62 -17.76 -29.37
CA TRP A 657 -11.19 -18.70 -28.40
C TRP A 657 -11.22 -18.16 -26.97
N TYR A 658 -10.88 -16.89 -26.77
CA TYR A 658 -10.87 -16.23 -25.45
C TYR A 658 -10.02 -16.96 -24.39
N ILE A 659 -8.95 -17.65 -24.81
CA ILE A 659 -8.09 -18.43 -23.91
C ILE A 659 -7.05 -17.51 -23.26
N TYR A 660 -7.43 -16.30 -22.85
CA TYR A 660 -6.53 -15.37 -22.17
C TYR A 660 -7.20 -14.87 -20.89
N ASN A 661 -6.47 -14.96 -19.78
CA ASN A 661 -6.92 -14.38 -18.51
C ASN A 661 -6.42 -12.94 -18.39
N ASP A 662 -7.25 -12.03 -17.89
CA ASP A 662 -6.91 -10.63 -17.60
C ASP A 662 -6.33 -10.38 -16.20
#